data_AF-A0A8T5KNZ7-F1
#
_entry.id   AF-A0A8T5KNZ7-F1
#
_cell.length_a   1.000
_cell.length_b   1.000
_cell.length_c   1.000
_cell.angle_alpha   90.00
_cell.angle_beta   90.00
_cell.angle_gamma   90.00
#
_symmetry.space_group_name_H-M   'P 1'
#
loop_
_entity.id
_entity.type
_entity.pdbx_description
1 polymer ?
#
loop_
_entity_poly.entity_id
_entity_poly.type
_entity_poly.pdbx_seq_one_letter_code
_entity_poly.pdbx_strand_id
1 'polypeptide(L)'
;SGVIALILEANPNLTYRDVEHIIAHSSRQNDANDNSWGTNGAGHDVSHKYGFGVIDASAAVALAEDWNNVDEEIYFQSGLIDIQDTPIPDNSAPGVIDSIQISDSIKVEHVEVIVDIDHSYRGDLAITLTSPMGTQSRLSEKHEDSNNNLNDWMFTSVHHWDEDSYGTWTLSVEDQGNGDTGTFYDWELNIYGTEINPDRDGDGLTNVDEDNIYGTDPDDIDTDDDQINDGDEINIHGTNPLSSDSDNDGLDDGLEILVNGTDPLNSDTDDDGLTDGAEVNIHNTNPLVPDLDQDTDTFYWFQDCNDTNAAIYPGAVEVLNSIDDNCDGLWDEGFNQTDSDADELSDYAEYHIYGTDYTLQDTDGDMLEDGEEILEYQSNPLVYDNDSDLDGFYWFQDCDDGNDQINPDMPELLDGIDNDCDEQVDEDFIGLDRDNDQLPDLVEYYTMNTDPLNNDTDGDGLEDGYEILEIGSEPTDFDTDDDGLSDGVEVYQTLTNPRIPDLDEDGDGFRWFEECNDDDSSINPNAVEQWNGVDDNCNDLIDDEVNRYQYLTFSSLTNNTINATQDTLSLSVGVDLSQEDYDTAGLAVYWYRNGTLLTRNLTFEEGPFNCTTTEFGFGGILCAGNGTIGPYSIKVVISDEFETIEQSWEINYFVYHPPIIEPADDQSTVAQFVEALSDNMMILIIASLIGLIMILLAVRMRQNKPHGLPSTPPPPQSFGQQMPQYQYQQAQPKYGEVPAAPDLTMLDRKWK
;
A
#
# COMPACT_ATOMS: atom_id res chain seq x y z
N SER A 1 -44.00 -82.37 -38.62
CA SER A 1 -44.56 -81.49 -39.68
C SER A 1 -46.06 -81.21 -39.52
N GLY A 2 -46.97 -82.16 -39.78
CA GLY A 2 -48.42 -81.86 -39.79
C GLY A 2 -48.98 -81.35 -38.46
N VAL A 3 -48.56 -81.95 -37.34
CA VAL A 3 -48.93 -81.48 -35.98
C VAL A 3 -48.15 -80.21 -35.59
N ILE A 4 -46.88 -80.09 -35.99
CA ILE A 4 -46.06 -78.89 -35.78
C ILE A 4 -46.71 -77.64 -36.39
N ALA A 5 -47.37 -77.77 -37.55
CA ALA A 5 -48.12 -76.68 -38.16
C ALA A 5 -49.38 -76.26 -37.36
N LEU A 6 -49.87 -77.10 -36.45
CA LEU A 6 -50.97 -76.76 -35.52
C LEU A 6 -50.41 -76.15 -34.22
N ILE A 7 -49.28 -76.66 -33.71
CA ILE A 7 -48.53 -76.08 -32.59
C ILE A 7 -48.20 -74.60 -32.91
N LEU A 8 -47.62 -74.35 -34.09
CA LEU A 8 -47.27 -73.01 -34.58
C LEU A 8 -48.48 -72.18 -35.08
N GLU A 9 -49.67 -72.77 -35.20
CA GLU A 9 -50.93 -72.04 -35.44
C GLU A 9 -51.56 -71.56 -34.12
N ALA A 10 -51.34 -72.30 -33.02
CA ALA A 10 -51.75 -71.91 -31.67
C ALA A 10 -50.81 -70.85 -31.07
N ASN A 11 -49.50 -71.09 -31.10
CA ASN A 11 -48.50 -70.14 -30.63
C ASN A 11 -47.41 -69.92 -31.70
N PRO A 12 -47.38 -68.75 -32.38
CA PRO A 12 -46.44 -68.46 -33.45
C PRO A 12 -45.09 -67.90 -32.96
N ASN A 13 -44.91 -67.72 -31.65
CA ASN A 13 -43.69 -67.14 -31.06
C ASN A 13 -42.66 -68.22 -30.64
N LEU A 14 -43.05 -69.49 -30.67
CA LEU A 14 -42.21 -70.63 -30.30
C LEU A 14 -40.96 -70.75 -31.19
N THR A 15 -39.83 -71.05 -30.58
CA THR A 15 -38.58 -71.43 -31.27
C THR A 15 -38.65 -72.85 -31.82
N TYR A 16 -37.57 -73.35 -32.42
CA TYR A 16 -37.50 -74.77 -32.82
C TYR A 16 -37.36 -75.70 -31.61
N ARG A 17 -36.64 -75.29 -30.56
CA ARG A 17 -36.43 -76.05 -29.32
C ARG A 17 -37.73 -76.20 -28.54
N ASP A 18 -38.51 -75.13 -28.43
CA ASP A 18 -39.85 -75.18 -27.81
C ASP A 18 -40.76 -76.24 -28.46
N VAL A 19 -40.73 -76.33 -29.79
CA VAL A 19 -41.52 -77.34 -30.52
C VAL A 19 -41.02 -78.76 -30.23
N GLU A 20 -39.72 -78.96 -29.96
CA GLU A 20 -39.16 -80.26 -29.57
C GLU A 20 -39.50 -80.61 -28.12
N HIS A 21 -39.36 -79.67 -27.18
CA HIS A 21 -39.84 -79.79 -25.79
C HIS A 21 -41.33 -80.15 -25.72
N ILE A 22 -42.19 -79.36 -26.39
CA ILE A 22 -43.63 -79.60 -26.46
C ILE A 22 -43.91 -81.01 -27.01
N ILE A 23 -43.14 -81.50 -28.00
CA ILE A 23 -43.29 -82.86 -28.53
C ILE A 23 -42.82 -83.92 -27.53
N ALA A 24 -41.74 -83.70 -26.76
CA ALA A 24 -41.30 -84.61 -25.71
C ALA A 24 -42.36 -84.74 -24.61
N HIS A 25 -42.75 -83.62 -23.98
CA HIS A 25 -43.71 -83.58 -22.87
C HIS A 25 -45.14 -84.01 -23.25
N SER A 26 -45.56 -83.87 -24.52
CA SER A 26 -46.93 -84.21 -24.95
C SER A 26 -47.05 -85.53 -25.73
N SER A 27 -45.94 -86.20 -26.04
CA SER A 27 -45.99 -87.53 -26.65
C SER A 27 -46.50 -88.57 -25.64
N ARG A 28 -47.11 -89.65 -26.16
CA ARG A 28 -47.63 -90.72 -25.31
C ARG A 28 -47.13 -92.08 -25.74
N GLN A 29 -46.82 -92.90 -24.73
CA GLN A 29 -46.31 -94.25 -24.89
C GLN A 29 -47.23 -95.10 -25.79
N ASN A 30 -46.70 -95.55 -26.93
CA ASN A 30 -47.39 -96.46 -27.84
C ASN A 30 -46.84 -97.88 -27.71
N ASP A 31 -47.72 -98.88 -27.81
CA ASP A 31 -47.35 -100.29 -27.59
C ASP A 31 -46.59 -100.47 -26.25
N ALA A 32 -47.24 -100.02 -25.16
CA ALA A 32 -46.73 -99.95 -23.77
C ALA A 32 -46.28 -101.28 -23.13
N ASN A 33 -46.20 -102.37 -23.90
CA ASN A 33 -45.68 -103.68 -23.47
C ASN A 33 -44.44 -104.09 -24.29
N ASP A 34 -43.93 -103.19 -25.14
CA ASP A 34 -42.66 -103.40 -25.85
C ASP A 34 -41.48 -103.24 -24.88
N ASN A 35 -40.53 -104.17 -24.94
CA ASN A 35 -39.35 -104.17 -24.08
C ASN A 35 -38.35 -103.05 -24.43
N SER A 36 -38.59 -102.29 -25.51
CA SER A 36 -37.78 -101.13 -25.88
C SER A 36 -38.06 -99.87 -25.05
N TRP A 37 -39.08 -99.87 -24.19
CA TRP A 37 -39.43 -98.76 -23.30
C TRP A 37 -38.63 -98.78 -21.99
N GLY A 38 -38.23 -97.59 -21.55
CA GLY A 38 -37.76 -97.30 -20.19
C GLY A 38 -38.15 -95.87 -19.81
N THR A 39 -37.90 -95.49 -18.56
CA THR A 39 -38.10 -94.12 -18.08
C THR A 39 -36.73 -93.51 -17.80
N ASN A 40 -36.51 -92.26 -18.22
CA ASN A 40 -35.24 -91.55 -18.02
C ASN A 40 -35.13 -90.90 -16.62
N GLY A 41 -34.02 -90.23 -16.34
CA GLY A 41 -33.74 -89.62 -15.03
C GLY A 41 -34.72 -88.51 -14.64
N ALA A 42 -35.20 -87.75 -15.62
CA ALA A 42 -36.20 -86.69 -15.45
C ALA A 42 -37.64 -87.21 -15.38
N GLY A 43 -37.87 -88.50 -15.67
CA GLY A 43 -39.19 -89.12 -15.63
C GLY A 43 -39.89 -89.29 -16.97
N HIS A 44 -39.23 -88.98 -18.10
CA HIS A 44 -39.79 -89.19 -19.45
C HIS A 44 -39.79 -90.66 -19.84
N ASP A 45 -40.89 -91.15 -20.41
CA ASP A 45 -40.95 -92.46 -21.07
C ASP A 45 -40.23 -92.40 -22.44
N VAL A 46 -39.09 -93.10 -22.56
CA VAL A 46 -38.21 -93.06 -23.73
C VAL A 46 -38.02 -94.43 -24.37
N SER A 47 -37.90 -94.47 -25.70
CA SER A 47 -37.63 -95.71 -26.43
C SER A 47 -36.85 -95.50 -27.73
N HIS A 48 -35.77 -96.26 -27.90
CA HIS A 48 -34.96 -96.30 -29.13
C HIS A 48 -35.74 -96.72 -30.39
N LYS A 49 -36.98 -97.22 -30.22
CA LYS A 49 -37.89 -97.63 -31.29
C LYS A 49 -38.98 -96.59 -31.61
N TYR A 50 -39.28 -95.69 -30.68
CA TYR A 50 -40.46 -94.81 -30.72
C TYR A 50 -40.21 -93.36 -30.28
N GLY A 51 -38.99 -93.00 -29.84
CA GLY A 51 -38.71 -91.74 -29.14
C GLY A 51 -39.51 -91.67 -27.83
N PHE A 52 -40.06 -90.49 -27.54
CA PHE A 52 -41.07 -90.26 -26.49
C PHE A 52 -42.45 -90.87 -26.81
N GLY A 53 -42.62 -91.42 -28.03
CA GLY A 53 -43.82 -92.16 -28.44
C GLY A 53 -44.59 -91.52 -29.57
N VAL A 54 -45.91 -91.71 -29.57
CA VAL A 54 -46.77 -91.14 -30.61
C VAL A 54 -47.22 -89.75 -30.18
N ILE A 55 -46.88 -88.75 -30.99
CA ILE A 55 -47.27 -87.36 -30.82
C ILE A 55 -48.80 -87.28 -30.64
N ASP A 56 -49.26 -86.76 -29.50
CA ASP A 56 -50.69 -86.46 -29.33
C ASP A 56 -50.97 -85.00 -29.70
N ALA A 57 -51.57 -84.82 -30.88
CA ALA A 57 -51.86 -83.48 -31.41
C ALA A 57 -52.83 -82.65 -30.56
N SER A 58 -53.58 -83.27 -29.63
CA SER A 58 -54.44 -82.51 -28.71
C SER A 58 -53.68 -82.03 -27.47
N ALA A 59 -52.73 -82.82 -26.97
CA ALA A 59 -51.89 -82.43 -25.85
C ALA A 59 -50.83 -81.41 -26.30
N ALA A 60 -50.20 -81.63 -27.46
CA ALA A 60 -49.16 -80.74 -27.98
C ALA A 60 -49.69 -79.32 -28.26
N VAL A 61 -50.91 -79.19 -28.78
CA VAL A 61 -51.53 -77.87 -29.03
C VAL A 61 -51.96 -77.21 -27.73
N ALA A 62 -52.58 -77.93 -26.81
CA ALA A 62 -52.99 -77.36 -25.51
C ALA A 62 -51.79 -76.94 -24.64
N LEU A 63 -50.66 -77.66 -24.74
CA LEU A 63 -49.41 -77.28 -24.07
C LEU A 63 -48.79 -76.02 -24.70
N ALA A 64 -48.92 -75.85 -26.03
CA ALA A 64 -48.38 -74.71 -26.76
C ALA A 64 -49.12 -73.39 -26.51
N GLU A 65 -50.42 -73.43 -26.19
CA GLU A 65 -51.25 -72.24 -25.95
C GLU A 65 -50.74 -71.40 -24.75
N ASP A 66 -50.26 -72.07 -23.69
CA ASP A 66 -49.73 -71.46 -22.46
C ASP A 66 -48.22 -71.77 -22.26
N TRP A 67 -47.45 -71.98 -23.34
CA TRP A 67 -46.00 -72.29 -23.26
C TRP A 67 -45.14 -71.02 -23.18
N ASN A 68 -44.37 -70.89 -22.09
CA ASN A 68 -43.26 -69.95 -21.99
C ASN A 68 -42.07 -70.49 -22.80
N ASN A 69 -41.49 -69.67 -23.68
CA ASN A 69 -40.31 -70.08 -24.46
C ASN A 69 -39.14 -70.45 -23.51
N VAL A 70 -38.39 -71.51 -23.86
CA VAL A 70 -37.20 -71.92 -23.11
C VAL A 70 -36.03 -70.95 -23.30
N ASP A 71 -35.16 -70.87 -22.29
CA ASP A 71 -33.98 -70.00 -22.24
C ASP A 71 -32.96 -70.30 -23.36
N GLU A 72 -31.95 -69.44 -23.52
CA GLU A 72 -30.93 -69.60 -24.57
C GLU A 72 -30.20 -70.96 -24.50
N GLU A 73 -29.75 -71.45 -25.66
CA GLU A 73 -29.10 -72.77 -25.78
C GLU A 73 -27.66 -72.69 -25.26
N ILE A 74 -27.43 -73.21 -24.05
CA ILE A 74 -26.09 -73.41 -23.50
C ILE A 74 -25.58 -74.81 -23.84
N TYR A 75 -24.26 -74.98 -23.84
CA TYR A 75 -23.64 -76.25 -24.20
C TYR A 75 -22.33 -76.54 -23.45
N PHE A 76 -22.11 -77.82 -23.18
CA PHE A 76 -20.84 -78.37 -22.69
C PHE A 76 -20.14 -79.12 -23.84
N GLN A 77 -18.81 -79.03 -23.89
CA GLN A 77 -17.96 -79.87 -24.74
C GLN A 77 -16.81 -80.45 -23.92
N SER A 78 -16.60 -81.76 -23.98
CA SER A 78 -15.41 -82.38 -23.39
C SER A 78 -14.12 -82.05 -24.13
N GLY A 79 -14.23 -81.76 -25.43
CA GLY A 79 -13.13 -81.94 -26.37
C GLY A 79 -12.72 -83.41 -26.51
N LEU A 80 -11.65 -83.66 -27.27
CA LEU A 80 -11.13 -85.00 -27.55
C LEU A 80 -10.52 -85.67 -26.30
N ILE A 81 -11.10 -86.80 -25.89
CA ILE A 81 -10.67 -87.66 -24.77
C ILE A 81 -9.85 -88.83 -25.33
N ASP A 82 -8.52 -88.78 -25.18
CA ASP A 82 -7.56 -89.76 -25.71
C ASP A 82 -7.49 -91.06 -24.87
N ILE A 83 -7.98 -92.16 -25.46
CA ILE A 83 -8.10 -93.51 -24.87
C ILE A 83 -6.83 -94.37 -25.12
N GLN A 84 -5.72 -93.75 -25.54
CA GLN A 84 -4.37 -94.34 -25.55
C GLN A 84 -4.22 -95.59 -26.45
N ASP A 85 -4.76 -95.56 -27.67
CA ASP A 85 -4.77 -96.67 -28.64
C ASP A 85 -5.34 -98.00 -28.06
N THR A 86 -6.34 -97.95 -27.15
CA THR A 86 -6.79 -99.14 -26.42
C THR A 86 -7.41 -100.21 -27.34
N PRO A 87 -6.88 -101.45 -27.35
CA PRO A 87 -7.48 -102.55 -28.10
C PRO A 87 -8.82 -103.02 -27.51
N ILE A 88 -9.83 -103.19 -28.36
CA ILE A 88 -11.16 -103.65 -27.97
C ILE A 88 -11.13 -105.19 -27.78
N PRO A 89 -11.61 -105.74 -26.63
CA PRO A 89 -11.61 -107.18 -26.39
C PRO A 89 -12.64 -107.98 -27.22
N ASP A 90 -12.16 -108.82 -28.15
CA ASP A 90 -12.94 -109.79 -28.96
C ASP A 90 -13.95 -110.58 -28.11
N ASN A 91 -15.24 -110.31 -28.32
CA ASN A 91 -16.39 -110.97 -27.71
C ASN A 91 -16.28 -111.12 -26.17
N SER A 92 -15.82 -110.07 -25.48
CA SER A 92 -15.44 -110.13 -24.06
C SER A 92 -15.88 -108.91 -23.25
N ALA A 93 -17.09 -109.00 -22.68
CA ALA A 93 -17.61 -108.07 -21.68
C ALA A 93 -16.60 -107.74 -20.56
N PRO A 94 -16.51 -106.47 -20.11
CA PRO A 94 -17.39 -105.35 -20.45
C PRO A 94 -16.89 -104.48 -21.63
N GLY A 95 -16.02 -105.02 -22.51
CA GLY A 95 -15.38 -104.23 -23.56
C GLY A 95 -14.39 -103.19 -23.00
N VAL A 96 -14.37 -102.01 -23.62
CA VAL A 96 -13.71 -100.80 -23.10
C VAL A 96 -14.77 -99.94 -22.41
N ILE A 97 -14.42 -99.32 -21.28
CA ILE A 97 -15.24 -98.34 -20.56
C ILE A 97 -14.36 -97.14 -20.23
N ASP A 98 -14.86 -95.93 -20.47
CA ASP A 98 -14.27 -94.67 -20.05
C ASP A 98 -15.35 -93.72 -19.48
N SER A 99 -14.95 -92.68 -18.74
CA SER A 99 -15.88 -91.78 -18.06
C SER A 99 -15.34 -90.38 -17.83
N ILE A 100 -16.17 -89.37 -18.07
CA ILE A 100 -15.91 -87.96 -17.78
C ILE A 100 -16.76 -87.47 -16.60
N GLN A 101 -16.25 -86.50 -15.85
CA GLN A 101 -17.01 -85.73 -14.86
C GLN A 101 -17.37 -84.38 -15.47
N ILE A 102 -18.64 -84.01 -15.45
CA ILE A 102 -19.14 -82.70 -15.84
C ILE A 102 -19.45 -81.92 -14.56
N SER A 103 -18.89 -80.71 -14.44
CA SER A 103 -19.13 -79.77 -13.33
C SER A 103 -20.38 -78.92 -13.49
N ASP A 104 -20.88 -78.85 -14.72
CA ASP A 104 -21.82 -77.85 -15.18
C ASP A 104 -23.23 -78.48 -15.17
N SER A 105 -24.23 -77.73 -14.72
CA SER A 105 -25.59 -78.23 -14.48
C SER A 105 -26.53 -77.69 -15.56
N ILE A 106 -26.58 -78.43 -16.67
CA ILE A 106 -27.39 -78.14 -17.86
C ILE A 106 -28.60 -79.08 -17.83
N LYS A 107 -29.80 -78.52 -18.01
CA LYS A 107 -31.03 -79.26 -18.26
C LYS A 107 -31.00 -79.76 -19.71
N VAL A 108 -30.59 -81.01 -19.87
CA VAL A 108 -30.19 -81.60 -21.16
C VAL A 108 -31.36 -81.66 -22.15
N GLU A 109 -31.08 -81.34 -23.42
CA GLU A 109 -31.96 -81.57 -24.57
C GLU A 109 -31.33 -82.62 -25.50
N HIS A 110 -30.20 -82.26 -26.11
CA HIS A 110 -29.49 -83.09 -27.08
C HIS A 110 -28.11 -83.49 -26.55
N VAL A 111 -27.71 -84.74 -26.82
CA VAL A 111 -26.37 -85.25 -26.51
C VAL A 111 -25.74 -85.84 -27.77
N GLU A 112 -24.51 -85.42 -28.08
CA GLU A 112 -23.71 -85.96 -29.18
C GLU A 112 -22.49 -86.70 -28.64
N VAL A 113 -22.16 -87.84 -29.25
CA VAL A 113 -20.96 -88.61 -28.95
C VAL A 113 -20.22 -88.90 -30.26
N ILE A 114 -19.03 -88.34 -30.40
CA ILE A 114 -18.13 -88.56 -31.54
C ILE A 114 -17.09 -89.61 -31.12
N VAL A 115 -16.76 -90.56 -32.00
CA VAL A 115 -15.74 -91.59 -31.74
C VAL A 115 -14.80 -91.80 -32.94
N ASP A 116 -13.53 -92.10 -32.68
CA ASP A 116 -12.63 -92.73 -33.66
C ASP A 116 -12.26 -94.18 -33.24
N ILE A 117 -12.75 -95.14 -34.01
CA ILE A 117 -12.58 -96.59 -33.78
C ILE A 117 -12.22 -97.30 -35.09
N ASP A 118 -11.02 -97.89 -35.14
CA ASP A 118 -10.65 -98.88 -36.15
C ASP A 118 -11.28 -100.24 -35.75
N HIS A 119 -12.10 -100.86 -36.61
CA HIS A 119 -12.64 -102.21 -36.37
C HIS A 119 -12.85 -102.95 -37.70
N SER A 120 -12.49 -104.25 -37.75
CA SER A 120 -12.56 -105.03 -39.00
C SER A 120 -13.98 -105.40 -39.44
N TYR A 121 -14.94 -105.43 -38.50
CA TYR A 121 -16.37 -105.60 -38.75
C TYR A 121 -17.15 -104.69 -37.78
N ARG A 122 -17.48 -103.45 -38.18
CA ARG A 122 -18.03 -102.47 -37.22
C ARG A 122 -19.43 -102.80 -36.73
N GLY A 123 -20.19 -103.60 -37.48
CA GLY A 123 -21.51 -104.09 -37.06
C GLY A 123 -21.48 -104.96 -35.81
N ASP A 124 -20.30 -105.39 -35.34
CA ASP A 124 -20.15 -106.12 -34.08
C ASP A 124 -20.01 -105.21 -32.84
N LEU A 125 -19.81 -103.89 -33.03
CA LEU A 125 -19.67 -102.92 -31.94
C LEU A 125 -21.02 -102.52 -31.34
N ALA A 126 -21.21 -102.85 -30.06
CA ALA A 126 -22.23 -102.23 -29.22
C ALA A 126 -21.61 -101.02 -28.50
N ILE A 127 -22.25 -99.85 -28.63
CA ILE A 127 -21.78 -98.59 -28.03
C ILE A 127 -22.92 -98.02 -27.19
N THR A 128 -22.67 -97.76 -25.90
CA THR A 128 -23.67 -97.27 -24.95
C THR A 128 -23.11 -96.13 -24.10
N LEU A 129 -23.79 -94.98 -24.12
CA LEU A 129 -23.57 -93.88 -23.19
C LEU A 129 -24.51 -94.02 -21.99
N THR A 130 -24.01 -93.76 -20.78
CA THR A 130 -24.78 -93.71 -19.53
C THR A 130 -24.62 -92.34 -18.87
N SER A 131 -25.73 -91.71 -18.47
CA SER A 131 -25.74 -90.42 -17.77
C SER A 131 -25.56 -90.54 -16.25
N PRO A 132 -25.32 -89.44 -15.51
CA PRO A 132 -25.19 -89.44 -14.06
C PRO A 132 -26.43 -89.99 -13.34
N MET A 133 -27.62 -89.75 -13.92
CA MET A 133 -28.90 -90.27 -13.42
C MET A 133 -29.13 -91.77 -13.75
N GLY A 134 -28.25 -92.38 -14.56
CA GLY A 134 -28.25 -93.81 -14.89
C GLY A 134 -29.01 -94.20 -16.16
N THR A 135 -29.52 -93.24 -16.93
CA THR A 135 -30.17 -93.49 -18.23
C THR A 135 -29.17 -93.99 -19.25
N GLN A 136 -29.56 -94.94 -20.10
CA GLN A 136 -28.68 -95.56 -21.10
C GLN A 136 -29.15 -95.30 -22.53
N SER A 137 -28.32 -94.57 -23.29
CA SER A 137 -28.44 -94.39 -24.74
C SER A 137 -27.61 -95.46 -25.45
N ARG A 138 -28.27 -96.40 -26.13
CA ARG A 138 -27.62 -97.37 -27.04
C ARG A 138 -27.41 -96.70 -28.39
N LEU A 139 -26.19 -96.22 -28.60
CA LEU A 139 -25.75 -95.49 -29.79
C LEU A 139 -25.48 -96.46 -30.96
N SER A 140 -24.95 -97.63 -30.66
CA SER A 140 -24.83 -98.76 -31.59
C SER A 140 -25.21 -100.07 -30.91
N GLU A 141 -25.81 -101.00 -31.66
CA GLU A 141 -26.08 -102.38 -31.25
C GLU A 141 -25.58 -103.35 -32.32
N LYS A 142 -25.34 -104.63 -31.97
CA LYS A 142 -24.83 -105.63 -32.90
C LYS A 142 -25.77 -105.87 -34.10
N HIS A 143 -25.29 -105.62 -35.31
CA HIS A 143 -26.06 -105.72 -36.56
C HIS A 143 -25.20 -106.19 -37.76
N GLU A 144 -25.85 -106.54 -38.89
CA GLU A 144 -25.17 -107.05 -40.09
C GLU A 144 -24.53 -105.92 -40.94
N ASP A 145 -23.59 -105.14 -40.40
CA ASP A 145 -22.72 -104.22 -41.16
C ASP A 145 -21.27 -104.71 -41.23
N SER A 146 -20.91 -105.28 -42.39
CA SER A 146 -19.56 -105.78 -42.70
C SER A 146 -18.61 -104.73 -43.28
N ASN A 147 -18.84 -103.44 -43.03
CA ASN A 147 -17.87 -102.40 -43.31
C ASN A 147 -16.91 -102.22 -42.13
N ASN A 148 -15.75 -101.63 -42.43
CA ASN A 148 -14.75 -101.25 -41.44
C ASN A 148 -15.08 -99.91 -40.77
N ASN A 149 -14.64 -99.76 -39.53
CA ASN A 149 -14.42 -98.53 -38.78
C ASN A 149 -15.62 -97.59 -38.53
N LEU A 150 -15.44 -96.77 -37.48
CA LEU A 150 -16.20 -95.57 -37.16
C LEU A 150 -15.18 -94.44 -36.95
N ASN A 151 -14.76 -93.76 -38.02
CA ASN A 151 -13.81 -92.65 -37.96
C ASN A 151 -14.55 -91.31 -37.89
N ASP A 152 -14.19 -90.45 -36.93
CA ASP A 152 -14.86 -89.16 -36.63
C ASP A 152 -16.41 -89.30 -36.55
N TRP A 153 -16.92 -90.43 -36.07
CA TRP A 153 -18.33 -90.77 -36.24
C TRP A 153 -19.19 -90.24 -35.08
N MET A 154 -20.03 -89.26 -35.40
CA MET A 154 -21.01 -88.67 -34.50
C MET A 154 -22.29 -89.55 -34.39
N PHE A 155 -22.61 -89.95 -33.17
CA PHE A 155 -23.93 -90.41 -32.74
C PHE A 155 -24.66 -89.28 -32.01
N THR A 156 -25.99 -89.28 -32.04
CA THR A 156 -26.82 -88.33 -31.30
C THR A 156 -27.89 -89.06 -30.47
N SER A 157 -28.33 -88.47 -29.36
CA SER A 157 -29.40 -88.99 -28.52
C SER A 157 -30.21 -87.89 -27.83
N VAL A 158 -31.52 -88.09 -27.77
CA VAL A 158 -32.50 -87.30 -27.00
C VAL A 158 -33.06 -88.07 -25.80
N HIS A 159 -32.48 -89.23 -25.45
CA HIS A 159 -32.96 -90.04 -24.32
C HIS A 159 -32.72 -89.38 -22.94
N HIS A 160 -31.83 -88.39 -22.89
CA HIS A 160 -31.43 -87.68 -21.67
C HIS A 160 -32.21 -86.38 -21.44
N TRP A 161 -33.29 -86.15 -22.20
CA TRP A 161 -34.06 -84.91 -22.13
C TRP A 161 -34.57 -84.60 -20.71
N ASP A 162 -34.41 -83.34 -20.28
CA ASP A 162 -34.61 -82.80 -18.94
C ASP A 162 -33.74 -83.40 -17.80
N GLU A 163 -32.76 -84.27 -18.09
CA GLU A 163 -31.80 -84.70 -17.07
C GLU A 163 -30.83 -83.56 -16.74
N ASP A 164 -30.34 -83.53 -15.50
CA ASP A 164 -29.20 -82.69 -15.10
C ASP A 164 -27.90 -83.32 -15.63
N SER A 165 -27.08 -82.54 -16.34
CA SER A 165 -25.78 -83.00 -16.85
C SER A 165 -24.73 -83.22 -15.76
N TYR A 166 -24.93 -82.70 -14.55
CA TYR A 166 -23.93 -82.70 -13.48
C TYR A 166 -23.50 -84.13 -13.07
N GLY A 167 -22.18 -84.36 -13.03
CA GLY A 167 -21.58 -85.59 -12.51
C GLY A 167 -21.02 -86.52 -13.59
N THR A 168 -21.09 -87.84 -13.36
CA THR A 168 -20.35 -88.85 -14.13
C THR A 168 -21.10 -89.33 -15.37
N TRP A 169 -20.60 -88.99 -16.56
CA TRP A 169 -21.00 -89.62 -17.82
C TRP A 169 -20.04 -90.77 -18.17
N THR A 170 -20.58 -91.89 -18.64
CA THR A 170 -19.79 -93.12 -18.90
C THR A 170 -20.08 -93.66 -20.29
N LEU A 171 -19.05 -93.83 -21.13
CA LEU A 171 -19.14 -94.47 -22.43
C LEU A 171 -18.59 -95.91 -22.35
N SER A 172 -19.31 -96.86 -22.96
CA SER A 172 -18.90 -98.26 -23.10
C SER A 172 -18.92 -98.69 -24.56
N VAL A 173 -17.84 -99.35 -24.98
CA VAL A 173 -17.62 -99.88 -26.34
C VAL A 173 -17.28 -101.37 -26.22
N GLU A 174 -18.21 -102.24 -26.61
CA GLU A 174 -18.07 -103.69 -26.55
C GLU A 174 -18.09 -104.30 -27.96
N ASP A 175 -17.08 -105.09 -28.30
CA ASP A 175 -17.15 -106.00 -29.44
C ASP A 175 -17.95 -107.25 -29.04
N GLN A 176 -19.08 -107.48 -29.70
CA GLN A 176 -19.95 -108.64 -29.53
C GLN A 176 -19.78 -109.67 -30.68
N GLY A 177 -18.71 -109.53 -31.48
CA GLY A 177 -18.30 -110.33 -32.63
C GLY A 177 -17.79 -111.72 -32.28
N ASN A 178 -16.87 -112.27 -33.09
CA ASN A 178 -16.00 -113.42 -32.74
C ASN A 178 -14.85 -113.50 -33.75
N GLY A 179 -13.64 -113.09 -33.36
CA GLY A 179 -12.41 -113.22 -34.17
C GLY A 179 -12.16 -112.08 -35.18
N ASP A 180 -13.01 -111.06 -35.16
CA ASP A 180 -12.69 -109.71 -35.61
C ASP A 180 -12.11 -108.93 -34.41
N THR A 181 -11.43 -107.81 -34.65
CA THR A 181 -10.76 -107.02 -33.59
C THR A 181 -10.61 -105.56 -34.00
N GLY A 182 -10.44 -104.66 -33.03
CA GLY A 182 -10.11 -103.27 -33.30
C GLY A 182 -9.47 -102.50 -32.15
N THR A 183 -9.36 -101.18 -32.34
CA THR A 183 -8.76 -100.22 -31.41
C THR A 183 -9.66 -98.99 -31.32
N PHE A 184 -9.89 -98.53 -30.09
CA PHE A 184 -10.57 -97.28 -29.77
C PHE A 184 -9.49 -96.22 -29.51
N TYR A 185 -9.52 -95.12 -30.27
CA TYR A 185 -8.53 -94.05 -30.18
C TYR A 185 -8.99 -92.96 -29.22
N ASP A 186 -10.11 -92.32 -29.52
CA ASP A 186 -10.64 -91.20 -28.74
C ASP A 186 -12.15 -91.00 -28.92
N TRP A 187 -12.74 -90.21 -28.03
CA TRP A 187 -14.13 -89.76 -28.12
C TRP A 187 -14.31 -88.30 -27.66
N GLU A 188 -15.40 -87.67 -28.10
CA GLU A 188 -15.87 -86.37 -27.62
C GLU A 188 -17.35 -86.48 -27.22
N LEU A 189 -17.71 -85.81 -26.13
CA LEU A 189 -19.07 -85.68 -25.60
C LEU A 189 -19.47 -84.20 -25.64
N ASN A 190 -20.50 -83.89 -26.43
CA ASN A 190 -21.14 -82.58 -26.45
C ASN A 190 -22.56 -82.70 -25.91
N ILE A 191 -22.98 -81.74 -25.09
CA ILE A 191 -24.31 -81.70 -24.44
C ILE A 191 -24.88 -80.31 -24.64
N TYR A 192 -26.15 -80.21 -25.02
CA TYR A 192 -26.87 -78.98 -25.31
C TYR A 192 -28.15 -78.91 -24.46
N GLY A 193 -28.55 -77.73 -23.98
CA GLY A 193 -29.75 -77.54 -23.16
C GLY A 193 -29.92 -76.12 -22.61
N THR A 194 -30.62 -75.98 -21.49
CA THR A 194 -30.72 -74.71 -20.73
C THR A 194 -29.98 -74.79 -19.40
N GLU A 195 -29.78 -73.64 -18.75
CA GLU A 195 -29.39 -73.56 -17.33
C GLU A 195 -30.48 -74.17 -16.42
N ILE A 196 -30.11 -74.51 -15.18
CA ILE A 196 -31.04 -74.97 -14.13
C ILE A 196 -31.22 -73.84 -13.12
N ASN A 197 -32.45 -73.30 -13.07
CA ASN A 197 -32.84 -72.11 -12.32
C ASN A 197 -32.04 -70.86 -12.74
N PRO A 198 -32.39 -70.22 -13.88
CA PRO A 198 -31.74 -68.99 -14.30
C PRO A 198 -31.97 -67.85 -13.31
N ASP A 199 -30.94 -67.01 -13.25
CA ASP A 199 -30.74 -65.74 -12.54
C ASP A 199 -30.17 -64.84 -13.66
N ARG A 200 -30.87 -63.76 -14.03
CA ARG A 200 -30.72 -63.13 -15.36
C ARG A 200 -29.99 -61.80 -15.33
N ASP A 201 -30.32 -60.98 -14.34
CA ASP A 201 -29.74 -59.69 -14.01
C ASP A 201 -28.47 -59.86 -13.16
N GLY A 202 -28.46 -60.84 -12.23
CA GLY A 202 -27.30 -61.27 -11.46
C GLY A 202 -27.33 -60.95 -9.96
N ASP A 203 -28.50 -60.70 -9.35
CA ASP A 203 -28.63 -60.32 -7.93
C ASP A 203 -28.40 -61.50 -6.94
N GLY A 204 -28.72 -62.73 -7.36
CA GLY A 204 -28.63 -63.95 -6.54
C GLY A 204 -29.97 -64.50 -6.03
N LEU A 205 -31.10 -63.94 -6.45
CA LEU A 205 -32.39 -64.62 -6.52
C LEU A 205 -32.43 -65.53 -7.75
N THR A 206 -33.61 -66.01 -8.13
CA THR A 206 -33.81 -66.70 -9.41
C THR A 206 -35.10 -66.19 -10.04
N ASN A 207 -35.17 -66.19 -11.37
CA ASN A 207 -36.34 -65.72 -12.13
C ASN A 207 -37.67 -66.33 -11.65
N VAL A 208 -37.62 -67.52 -11.03
CA VAL A 208 -38.78 -68.22 -10.47
C VAL A 208 -39.15 -67.72 -9.07
N ASP A 209 -38.17 -67.43 -8.22
CA ASP A 209 -38.41 -66.90 -6.87
C ASP A 209 -38.89 -65.44 -6.94
N GLU A 210 -38.37 -64.65 -7.87
CA GLU A 210 -38.82 -63.30 -8.19
C GLU A 210 -40.29 -63.28 -8.67
N ASP A 211 -40.60 -63.89 -9.84
CA ASP A 211 -41.96 -63.95 -10.44
C ASP A 211 -43.03 -64.49 -9.46
N ASN A 212 -42.67 -65.43 -8.56
CA ASN A 212 -43.64 -66.27 -7.84
C ASN A 212 -43.60 -66.18 -6.31
N ILE A 213 -42.56 -65.58 -5.70
CA ILE A 213 -42.43 -65.45 -4.24
C ILE A 213 -42.40 -63.99 -3.81
N TYR A 214 -41.54 -63.18 -4.42
CA TYR A 214 -41.28 -61.79 -3.99
C TYR A 214 -42.08 -60.77 -4.81
N GLY A 215 -42.17 -60.93 -6.13
CA GLY A 215 -42.93 -60.06 -7.04
C GLY A 215 -42.10 -58.96 -7.71
N THR A 216 -40.78 -59.11 -7.71
CA THR A 216 -39.76 -58.28 -8.37
C THR A 216 -39.70 -58.54 -9.89
N ASP A 217 -38.90 -57.78 -10.66
CA ASP A 217 -38.83 -57.89 -12.13
C ASP A 217 -37.55 -58.61 -12.61
N PRO A 218 -37.62 -59.86 -13.15
CA PRO A 218 -36.45 -60.67 -13.56
C PRO A 218 -35.63 -60.19 -14.78
N ASP A 219 -35.64 -58.88 -15.03
CA ASP A 219 -34.80 -58.15 -15.99
C ASP A 219 -34.14 -56.90 -15.35
N ASP A 220 -34.41 -56.57 -14.07
CA ASP A 220 -33.86 -55.39 -13.35
C ASP A 220 -33.43 -55.74 -11.91
N ILE A 221 -32.28 -55.23 -11.48
CA ILE A 221 -31.55 -55.66 -10.26
C ILE A 221 -31.94 -54.90 -8.97
N ASP A 222 -32.81 -53.91 -9.10
CA ASP A 222 -33.18 -52.91 -8.10
C ASP A 222 -34.62 -52.50 -8.46
N THR A 223 -35.61 -53.23 -7.94
CA THR A 223 -37.00 -53.16 -8.44
C THR A 223 -37.70 -51.83 -8.11
N ASP A 224 -37.24 -51.09 -7.09
CA ASP A 224 -37.88 -49.83 -6.65
C ASP A 224 -37.00 -48.56 -6.70
N ASP A 225 -35.82 -48.63 -7.34
CA ASP A 225 -34.85 -47.54 -7.62
C ASP A 225 -34.10 -46.99 -6.37
N ASP A 226 -33.94 -47.76 -5.28
CA ASP A 226 -33.38 -47.29 -3.99
C ASP A 226 -31.83 -47.37 -3.86
N GLN A 227 -31.16 -48.16 -4.70
CA GLN A 227 -29.70 -48.48 -4.74
C GLN A 227 -29.21 -49.69 -3.92
N ILE A 228 -30.06 -50.44 -3.24
CA ILE A 228 -29.81 -51.84 -2.85
C ILE A 228 -30.25 -52.73 -4.03
N ASN A 229 -30.02 -54.04 -3.94
CA ASN A 229 -30.54 -55.02 -4.89
C ASN A 229 -31.47 -55.99 -4.18
N ASP A 230 -32.51 -56.44 -4.87
CA ASP A 230 -33.60 -57.26 -4.34
C ASP A 230 -33.07 -58.49 -3.57
N GLY A 231 -32.01 -59.11 -4.08
CA GLY A 231 -31.29 -60.22 -3.47
C GLY A 231 -30.58 -59.86 -2.16
N ASP A 232 -29.81 -58.79 -2.10
CA ASP A 232 -29.18 -58.32 -0.86
C ASP A 232 -30.24 -57.83 0.16
N GLU A 233 -31.32 -57.19 -0.29
CA GLU A 233 -32.46 -56.85 0.57
C GLU A 233 -33.03 -58.09 1.27
N ILE A 234 -33.47 -59.08 0.50
CA ILE A 234 -34.12 -60.29 1.01
C ILE A 234 -33.15 -61.16 1.83
N ASN A 235 -31.87 -61.23 1.46
CA ASN A 235 -30.90 -62.15 2.07
C ASN A 235 -30.01 -61.53 3.16
N ILE A 236 -29.85 -60.21 3.20
CA ILE A 236 -28.97 -59.50 4.15
C ILE A 236 -29.75 -58.53 5.05
N HIS A 237 -30.57 -57.65 4.49
CA HIS A 237 -31.14 -56.51 5.22
C HIS A 237 -32.50 -56.83 5.87
N GLY A 238 -33.38 -57.55 5.18
CA GLY A 238 -34.73 -57.88 5.63
C GLY A 238 -35.78 -56.82 5.33
N THR A 239 -35.42 -55.85 4.48
CA THR A 239 -36.24 -54.81 3.84
C THR A 239 -37.20 -55.42 2.80
N ASN A 240 -37.91 -54.57 2.05
CA ASN A 240 -38.94 -54.98 1.10
C ASN A 240 -38.67 -54.38 -0.30
N PRO A 241 -38.25 -55.18 -1.31
CA PRO A 241 -37.85 -54.74 -2.66
C PRO A 241 -39.02 -54.35 -3.58
N LEU A 242 -39.99 -53.64 -3.01
CA LEU A 242 -41.19 -53.09 -3.65
C LEU A 242 -41.65 -51.78 -2.94
N SER A 243 -40.79 -51.20 -2.10
CA SER A 243 -40.99 -50.00 -1.27
C SER A 243 -39.63 -49.47 -0.81
N SER A 244 -39.06 -48.48 -1.52
CA SER A 244 -37.75 -47.86 -1.25
C SER A 244 -37.58 -47.30 0.18
N ASP A 245 -38.68 -47.18 0.93
CA ASP A 245 -38.78 -46.82 2.34
C ASP A 245 -39.62 -47.93 3.01
N SER A 246 -38.97 -48.81 3.78
CA SER A 246 -39.57 -50.04 4.33
C SER A 246 -40.43 -49.80 5.57
N ASP A 247 -40.11 -48.82 6.42
CA ASP A 247 -40.82 -48.55 7.67
C ASP A 247 -41.73 -47.31 7.67
N ASN A 248 -41.62 -46.49 6.62
CA ASN A 248 -42.46 -45.35 6.22
C ASN A 248 -42.17 -44.05 7.01
N ASP A 249 -40.90 -43.79 7.27
CA ASP A 249 -40.34 -42.60 7.91
C ASP A 249 -40.10 -41.41 6.94
N GLY A 250 -39.75 -41.69 5.68
CA GLY A 250 -39.39 -40.68 4.67
C GLY A 250 -37.89 -40.62 4.30
N LEU A 251 -37.09 -41.60 4.72
CA LEU A 251 -35.74 -41.90 4.25
C LEU A 251 -35.78 -43.20 3.43
N ASP A 252 -34.99 -43.29 2.36
CA ASP A 252 -34.92 -44.51 1.56
C ASP A 252 -33.92 -45.51 2.20
N ASP A 253 -34.24 -46.82 2.22
CA ASP A 253 -33.48 -47.88 2.92
C ASP A 253 -32.00 -47.90 2.48
N GLY A 254 -31.72 -47.65 1.20
CA GLY A 254 -30.39 -47.56 0.63
C GLY A 254 -29.61 -46.34 1.10
N LEU A 255 -30.28 -45.23 1.45
CA LEU A 255 -29.65 -44.08 2.12
C LEU A 255 -29.33 -44.42 3.58
N GLU A 256 -30.21 -45.13 4.26
CA GLU A 256 -29.97 -45.63 5.62
C GLU A 256 -28.75 -46.55 5.66
N ILE A 257 -28.74 -47.60 4.85
CA ILE A 257 -27.70 -48.64 4.82
C ILE A 257 -26.34 -48.06 4.34
N LEU A 258 -26.35 -47.24 3.28
CA LEU A 258 -25.11 -46.84 2.59
C LEU A 258 -24.54 -45.49 3.04
N VAL A 259 -25.36 -44.61 3.65
CA VAL A 259 -24.98 -43.23 3.99
C VAL A 259 -25.04 -42.94 5.48
N ASN A 260 -26.17 -43.20 6.14
CA ASN A 260 -26.41 -42.77 7.52
C ASN A 260 -25.95 -43.80 8.56
N GLY A 261 -26.20 -45.08 8.31
CA GLY A 261 -25.88 -46.20 9.20
C GLY A 261 -26.99 -46.56 10.19
N THR A 262 -28.24 -46.20 9.87
CA THR A 262 -29.48 -46.47 10.62
C THR A 262 -30.03 -47.89 10.35
N ASP A 263 -31.15 -48.26 10.97
CA ASP A 263 -31.79 -49.58 10.84
C ASP A 263 -33.13 -49.43 10.08
N PRO A 264 -33.22 -49.75 8.77
CA PRO A 264 -34.36 -49.43 7.87
C PRO A 264 -35.63 -50.27 8.12
N LEU A 265 -35.81 -50.71 9.35
CA LEU A 265 -36.97 -51.42 9.88
C LEU A 265 -37.43 -50.77 11.20
N ASN A 266 -36.89 -49.59 11.55
CA ASN A 266 -37.07 -48.87 12.79
C ASN A 266 -36.86 -47.34 12.63
N SER A 267 -37.97 -46.65 12.33
CA SER A 267 -38.19 -45.22 12.06
C SER A 267 -37.75 -44.18 13.12
N ASP A 268 -36.81 -44.51 14.00
CA ASP A 268 -36.30 -43.75 15.17
C ASP A 268 -35.15 -44.59 15.75
N THR A 269 -33.97 -44.55 15.11
CA THR A 269 -32.86 -45.50 15.38
C THR A 269 -32.26 -45.34 16.78
N ASP A 270 -32.41 -44.19 17.44
CA ASP A 270 -31.82 -43.93 18.76
C ASP A 270 -32.78 -43.68 19.95
N ASP A 271 -34.09 -43.88 19.74
CA ASP A 271 -35.20 -43.80 20.72
C ASP A 271 -35.45 -42.36 21.27
N ASP A 272 -35.26 -41.29 20.48
CA ASP A 272 -35.47 -39.89 20.92
C ASP A 272 -36.88 -39.33 20.65
N GLY A 273 -37.55 -39.81 19.59
CA GLY A 273 -38.89 -39.38 19.17
C GLY A 273 -38.96 -38.43 17.97
N LEU A 274 -37.84 -38.01 17.40
CA LEU A 274 -37.71 -37.69 15.97
C LEU A 274 -37.74 -38.98 15.14
N THR A 275 -37.64 -38.85 13.81
CA THR A 275 -37.48 -39.99 12.91
C THR A 275 -36.25 -39.74 12.04
N ASP A 276 -35.57 -40.80 11.62
CA ASP A 276 -34.27 -40.72 10.94
C ASP A 276 -34.34 -39.87 9.66
N GLY A 277 -35.42 -40.01 8.89
CA GLY A 277 -35.74 -39.17 7.74
C GLY A 277 -36.20 -37.75 8.08
N ALA A 278 -36.76 -37.49 9.26
CA ALA A 278 -37.00 -36.13 9.73
C ALA A 278 -35.69 -35.42 10.11
N GLU A 279 -34.79 -36.11 10.81
CA GLU A 279 -33.44 -35.62 11.10
C GLU A 279 -32.66 -35.32 9.82
N VAL A 280 -32.57 -36.30 8.90
CA VAL A 280 -31.78 -36.16 7.67
C VAL A 280 -32.38 -35.14 6.71
N ASN A 281 -33.69 -35.18 6.45
CA ASN A 281 -34.31 -34.34 5.41
C ASN A 281 -34.79 -32.96 5.89
N ILE A 282 -35.07 -32.79 7.19
CA ILE A 282 -35.67 -31.55 7.74
C ILE A 282 -34.69 -30.82 8.67
N HIS A 283 -34.09 -31.51 9.62
CA HIS A 283 -33.35 -30.89 10.73
C HIS A 283 -31.83 -30.79 10.48
N ASN A 284 -31.30 -31.65 9.60
CA ASN A 284 -29.86 -31.81 9.31
C ASN A 284 -29.05 -32.22 10.56
N THR A 285 -29.66 -33.00 11.45
CA THR A 285 -29.02 -33.61 12.63
C THR A 285 -28.46 -35.00 12.27
N ASN A 286 -28.40 -35.97 13.19
CA ASN A 286 -27.65 -37.20 13.00
C ASN A 286 -28.33 -38.37 13.74
N PRO A 287 -29.03 -39.28 13.02
CA PRO A 287 -29.94 -40.29 13.60
C PRO A 287 -29.26 -41.51 14.23
N LEU A 288 -28.22 -41.24 15.01
CA LEU A 288 -27.42 -42.19 15.79
C LEU A 288 -26.91 -41.52 17.10
N VAL A 289 -27.38 -40.31 17.41
CA VAL A 289 -27.01 -39.47 18.55
C VAL A 289 -28.24 -38.65 18.97
N PRO A 290 -28.97 -39.06 20.04
CA PRO A 290 -30.23 -38.44 20.44
C PRO A 290 -30.15 -36.92 20.61
N ASP A 291 -31.01 -36.20 19.90
CA ASP A 291 -31.23 -34.78 20.05
C ASP A 291 -32.04 -34.54 21.34
N LEU A 292 -31.42 -33.89 22.32
CA LEU A 292 -32.08 -33.62 23.59
C LEU A 292 -32.78 -32.25 23.55
N ASP A 293 -34.06 -32.25 23.94
CA ASP A 293 -34.74 -31.14 24.62
C ASP A 293 -34.35 -31.21 26.12
N GLN A 294 -33.45 -30.32 26.56
CA GLN A 294 -32.83 -30.38 27.89
C GLN A 294 -33.66 -29.73 29.01
N ASP A 295 -34.60 -28.81 28.70
CA ASP A 295 -35.42 -28.11 29.69
C ASP A 295 -36.94 -28.41 29.63
N THR A 296 -37.36 -29.16 28.63
CA THR A 296 -38.67 -29.78 28.40
C THR A 296 -39.79 -28.85 27.91
N ASP A 297 -39.45 -27.91 27.03
CA ASP A 297 -40.39 -26.96 26.42
C ASP A 297 -40.95 -27.38 25.03
N THR A 298 -40.43 -28.48 24.46
CA THR A 298 -40.72 -29.09 23.14
C THR A 298 -39.99 -28.52 21.92
N PHE A 299 -39.02 -27.62 22.10
CA PHE A 299 -38.01 -27.32 21.09
C PHE A 299 -36.69 -28.06 21.40
N TYR A 300 -36.04 -28.58 20.36
CA TYR A 300 -34.76 -29.26 20.46
C TYR A 300 -33.61 -28.25 20.30
N TRP A 301 -32.40 -28.58 20.77
CA TRP A 301 -31.20 -27.70 20.73
C TRP A 301 -30.81 -27.11 19.35
N PHE A 302 -31.31 -27.67 18.25
CA PHE A 302 -31.07 -27.18 16.89
C PHE A 302 -32.18 -26.24 16.37
N GLN A 303 -33.30 -26.15 17.09
CA GLN A 303 -34.40 -25.20 16.87
C GLN A 303 -34.32 -24.04 17.87
N ASP A 304 -34.03 -24.35 19.13
CA ASP A 304 -33.89 -23.37 20.20
C ASP A 304 -32.45 -22.81 20.27
N CYS A 305 -32.37 -21.50 20.52
CA CYS A 305 -31.15 -20.75 20.70
C CYS A 305 -30.61 -20.83 22.16
N ASN A 306 -31.38 -21.31 23.14
CA ASN A 306 -30.88 -21.62 24.49
C ASN A 306 -31.64 -22.74 25.22
N ASP A 307 -31.38 -23.99 24.81
CA ASP A 307 -31.88 -25.30 25.29
C ASP A 307 -31.62 -25.61 26.79
N THR A 308 -31.35 -24.59 27.61
CA THR A 308 -31.26 -24.69 29.07
C THR A 308 -32.19 -23.73 29.81
N ASN A 309 -33.07 -23.02 29.08
CA ASN A 309 -34.02 -22.05 29.61
C ASN A 309 -35.31 -21.91 28.76
N ALA A 310 -36.31 -22.77 29.04
CA ALA A 310 -37.73 -22.83 28.62
C ALA A 310 -38.61 -21.54 28.67
N ALA A 311 -37.98 -20.37 28.62
CA ALA A 311 -38.58 -19.07 28.37
C ALA A 311 -38.08 -18.46 27.05
N ILE A 312 -36.95 -18.95 26.53
CA ILE A 312 -36.36 -18.67 25.22
C ILE A 312 -36.76 -19.83 24.31
N TYR A 313 -37.37 -19.54 23.15
CA TYR A 313 -37.73 -20.54 22.14
C TYR A 313 -38.29 -19.88 20.86
N PRO A 314 -38.27 -20.58 19.70
CA PRO A 314 -38.87 -20.11 18.45
C PRO A 314 -40.32 -19.57 18.59
N GLY A 315 -40.44 -18.24 18.55
CA GLY A 315 -41.74 -17.54 18.68
C GLY A 315 -42.22 -17.33 20.11
N ALA A 316 -41.32 -17.19 21.08
CA ALA A 316 -41.58 -16.60 22.40
C ALA A 316 -42.02 -15.11 22.30
N VAL A 317 -41.98 -14.39 23.42
CA VAL A 317 -42.29 -12.95 23.47
C VAL A 317 -41.13 -12.24 24.13
N GLU A 318 -40.45 -11.38 23.36
CA GLU A 318 -39.34 -10.54 23.84
C GLU A 318 -39.66 -9.83 25.16
N VAL A 319 -38.70 -9.85 26.08
CA VAL A 319 -38.70 -9.09 27.31
C VAL A 319 -37.39 -8.33 27.39
N LEU A 320 -37.41 -7.00 27.27
CA LEU A 320 -36.26 -6.08 27.29
C LEU A 320 -35.13 -6.51 28.26
N ASN A 321 -34.18 -7.32 27.79
CA ASN A 321 -33.19 -8.02 28.63
C ASN A 321 -31.80 -8.25 28.01
N SER A 322 -31.61 -8.01 26.70
CA SER A 322 -30.39 -8.31 25.91
C SER A 322 -30.18 -9.79 25.54
N ILE A 323 -31.27 -10.51 25.31
CA ILE A 323 -31.30 -11.87 24.75
C ILE A 323 -32.32 -11.90 23.62
N ASP A 324 -32.05 -12.69 22.58
CA ASP A 324 -33.01 -13.13 21.56
C ASP A 324 -33.95 -14.15 22.24
N ASP A 325 -35.08 -13.70 22.82
CA ASP A 325 -36.00 -14.62 23.52
C ASP A 325 -36.76 -15.49 22.50
N ASN A 326 -37.07 -14.98 21.31
CA ASN A 326 -37.90 -15.67 20.31
C ASN A 326 -37.13 -16.42 19.20
N CYS A 327 -35.80 -16.43 19.25
CA CYS A 327 -34.86 -17.09 18.34
C CYS A 327 -34.99 -16.73 16.85
N ASP A 328 -35.34 -15.48 16.51
CA ASP A 328 -35.40 -15.00 15.10
C ASP A 328 -34.10 -14.33 14.61
N GLY A 329 -33.14 -14.08 15.52
CA GLY A 329 -31.87 -13.42 15.25
C GLY A 329 -31.90 -11.90 15.43
N LEU A 330 -33.05 -11.34 15.83
CA LEU A 330 -33.15 -10.04 16.49
C LEU A 330 -33.08 -10.24 18.02
N TRP A 331 -33.25 -9.18 18.78
CA TRP A 331 -33.21 -9.18 20.24
C TRP A 331 -33.91 -7.92 20.72
N ASP A 332 -34.84 -8.07 21.65
CA ASP A 332 -35.63 -6.99 22.22
C ASP A 332 -36.37 -6.14 21.15
N GLU A 333 -36.81 -6.76 20.03
CA GLU A 333 -37.50 -6.00 18.99
C GLU A 333 -38.95 -5.63 19.35
N GLY A 334 -39.47 -4.59 18.68
CA GLY A 334 -40.75 -3.98 19.03
C GLY A 334 -40.64 -2.90 20.11
N PHE A 335 -39.66 -2.99 21.03
CA PHE A 335 -39.42 -1.97 22.06
C PHE A 335 -38.96 -0.60 21.51
N ASN A 336 -38.45 -0.55 20.27
CA ASN A 336 -38.08 0.68 19.54
C ASN A 336 -39.31 1.47 18.99
N GLN A 337 -40.46 1.31 19.64
CA GLN A 337 -41.75 2.00 19.40
C GLN A 337 -42.59 2.10 20.69
N THR A 338 -42.13 1.52 21.80
CA THR A 338 -42.66 1.75 23.13
C THR A 338 -41.80 2.78 23.84
N ASP A 339 -42.49 3.52 24.70
CA ASP A 339 -42.06 4.71 25.42
C ASP A 339 -42.94 4.62 26.66
N SER A 340 -42.34 4.16 27.76
CA SER A 340 -43.07 3.58 28.89
C SER A 340 -43.37 4.56 30.02
N ASP A 341 -42.63 5.66 30.10
CA ASP A 341 -42.79 6.74 31.07
C ASP A 341 -43.03 8.14 30.44
N ALA A 342 -42.78 8.31 29.13
CA ALA A 342 -43.07 9.49 28.31
C ALA A 342 -42.06 10.65 28.34
N ASP A 343 -40.76 10.35 28.20
CA ASP A 343 -39.64 11.31 28.08
C ASP A 343 -39.22 11.66 26.62
N GLU A 344 -39.86 11.05 25.62
CA GLU A 344 -39.54 11.09 24.16
C GLU A 344 -38.34 10.22 23.68
N LEU A 345 -37.74 9.39 24.54
CA LEU A 345 -36.91 8.24 24.12
C LEU A 345 -37.81 7.02 23.77
N SER A 346 -37.23 5.82 23.84
CA SER A 346 -37.95 4.56 23.66
C SER A 346 -37.25 3.48 24.47
N ASP A 347 -38.00 2.54 25.04
CA ASP A 347 -37.47 1.57 26.00
C ASP A 347 -36.20 0.85 25.48
N TYR A 348 -36.16 0.57 24.16
CA TYR A 348 -35.00 -0.01 23.47
C TYR A 348 -33.76 0.89 23.48
N ALA A 349 -33.93 2.18 23.19
CA ALA A 349 -32.82 3.13 23.13
C ALA A 349 -32.24 3.38 24.52
N GLU A 350 -33.11 3.55 25.50
CA GLU A 350 -32.76 3.66 26.92
C GLU A 350 -31.92 2.47 27.40
N TYR A 351 -32.48 1.25 27.36
CA TYR A 351 -31.83 0.08 27.95
C TYR A 351 -30.57 -0.37 27.18
N HIS A 352 -30.45 -0.11 25.87
CA HIS A 352 -29.30 -0.58 25.06
C HIS A 352 -28.28 0.49 24.63
N ILE A 353 -28.65 1.76 24.58
CA ILE A 353 -27.78 2.84 24.08
C ILE A 353 -27.33 3.74 25.23
N TYR A 354 -28.23 4.11 26.14
CA TYR A 354 -27.97 5.11 27.19
C TYR A 354 -27.72 4.48 28.57
N GLY A 355 -28.39 3.36 28.88
CA GLY A 355 -28.28 2.62 30.14
C GLY A 355 -29.24 3.08 31.24
N THR A 356 -30.27 3.85 30.88
CA THR A 356 -31.31 4.42 31.75
C THR A 356 -32.37 3.39 32.17
N ASP A 357 -33.21 3.73 33.16
CA ASP A 357 -34.34 2.90 33.61
C ASP A 357 -35.62 3.37 32.92
N TYR A 358 -36.03 2.68 31.84
CA TYR A 358 -37.23 2.87 31.01
C TYR A 358 -38.60 2.84 31.73
N THR A 359 -38.60 3.05 33.03
CA THR A 359 -39.79 3.24 33.87
C THR A 359 -39.71 4.50 34.74
N LEU A 360 -38.70 5.34 34.52
CA LEU A 360 -38.35 6.58 35.23
C LEU A 360 -37.81 7.64 34.23
N GLN A 361 -38.62 8.64 33.89
CA GLN A 361 -38.26 9.80 33.03
C GLN A 361 -36.98 10.58 33.46
N ASP A 362 -36.44 10.31 34.63
CA ASP A 362 -35.34 11.02 35.32
C ASP A 362 -34.60 9.92 36.12
N THR A 363 -33.55 9.34 35.53
CA THR A 363 -32.87 8.14 36.04
C THR A 363 -31.99 8.45 37.26
N ASP A 364 -31.35 9.62 37.32
CA ASP A 364 -30.38 9.94 38.39
C ASP A 364 -30.84 10.99 39.43
N GLY A 365 -31.84 11.80 39.11
CA GLY A 365 -32.61 12.62 40.07
C GLY A 365 -32.29 14.11 40.09
N ASP A 366 -31.81 14.70 38.98
CA ASP A 366 -31.40 16.11 38.91
C ASP A 366 -32.50 17.11 38.47
N MET A 367 -33.59 16.58 37.89
CA MET A 367 -34.77 17.27 37.32
C MET A 367 -34.69 17.72 35.84
N LEU A 368 -33.68 17.27 35.08
CA LEU A 368 -33.83 17.04 33.64
C LEU A 368 -34.62 15.74 33.39
N GLU A 369 -35.20 15.58 32.20
CA GLU A 369 -35.73 14.29 31.76
C GLU A 369 -34.68 13.58 30.86
N ASP A 370 -34.52 12.26 30.95
CA ASP A 370 -33.43 11.50 30.29
C ASP A 370 -33.38 11.76 28.76
N GLY A 371 -34.55 11.90 28.13
CA GLY A 371 -34.71 12.33 26.75
C GLY A 371 -34.41 13.80 26.46
N GLU A 372 -34.62 14.72 27.42
CA GLU A 372 -34.22 16.13 27.28
C GLU A 372 -32.69 16.26 27.26
N GLU A 373 -32.00 15.54 28.15
CA GLU A 373 -30.54 15.40 28.14
C GLU A 373 -30.01 14.87 26.80
N ILE A 374 -30.59 13.80 26.26
CA ILE A 374 -30.11 13.16 25.04
C ILE A 374 -30.48 13.91 23.75
N LEU A 375 -31.68 14.51 23.69
CA LEU A 375 -32.24 15.08 22.45
C LEU A 375 -32.01 16.59 22.30
N GLU A 376 -31.96 17.36 23.40
CA GLU A 376 -31.72 18.80 23.38
C GLU A 376 -30.29 19.14 23.83
N TYR A 377 -29.84 18.58 24.96
CA TYR A 377 -28.59 19.01 25.62
C TYR A 377 -27.32 18.26 25.22
N GLN A 378 -27.43 17.00 24.79
CA GLN A 378 -26.32 16.07 24.55
C GLN A 378 -25.43 15.81 25.78
N SER A 379 -26.00 15.89 26.98
CA SER A 379 -25.36 15.48 28.24
C SER A 379 -25.51 13.96 28.46
N ASN A 380 -25.67 13.46 29.69
CA ASN A 380 -25.50 12.03 30.00
C ASN A 380 -26.36 11.60 31.21
N PRO A 381 -27.52 10.94 30.98
CA PRO A 381 -28.60 10.73 31.97
C PRO A 381 -28.33 9.63 33.01
N LEU A 382 -27.10 9.59 33.49
CA LEU A 382 -26.59 8.73 34.56
C LEU A 382 -25.62 9.51 35.48
N VAL A 383 -25.41 10.82 35.24
CA VAL A 383 -24.42 11.69 35.90
C VAL A 383 -24.94 13.13 36.06
N TYR A 384 -25.92 13.31 36.96
CA TYR A 384 -26.39 14.56 37.59
C TYR A 384 -25.68 15.82 37.09
N ASP A 385 -26.33 16.54 36.18
CA ASP A 385 -25.85 17.79 35.65
C ASP A 385 -26.05 18.90 36.69
N ASN A 386 -24.93 19.37 37.25
CA ASN A 386 -24.97 20.44 38.23
C ASN A 386 -24.88 21.82 37.55
N ASP A 387 -25.74 22.73 38.02
CA ASP A 387 -25.61 24.19 37.96
C ASP A 387 -25.03 24.61 39.34
N SER A 388 -23.77 25.06 39.38
CA SER A 388 -23.04 25.28 40.64
C SER A 388 -23.14 26.70 41.21
N ASP A 389 -23.46 27.72 40.40
CA ASP A 389 -23.58 29.11 40.84
C ASP A 389 -25.01 29.70 40.82
N LEU A 390 -25.93 29.06 40.09
CA LEU A 390 -27.35 29.34 39.95
C LEU A 390 -27.72 30.49 38.99
N ASP A 391 -26.97 30.64 37.89
CA ASP A 391 -27.33 31.54 36.79
C ASP A 391 -28.44 30.99 35.85
N GLY A 392 -28.49 29.66 35.67
CA GLY A 392 -29.46 28.94 34.84
C GLY A 392 -28.90 28.13 33.67
N PHE A 393 -27.57 28.08 33.49
CA PHE A 393 -26.88 27.14 32.61
C PHE A 393 -26.27 25.98 33.42
N TYR A 394 -26.10 24.84 32.77
CA TYR A 394 -25.48 23.66 33.38
C TYR A 394 -23.98 23.57 33.02
N TRP A 395 -23.18 22.84 33.80
CA TRP A 395 -21.71 22.70 33.63
C TRP A 395 -21.20 22.26 32.24
N PHE A 396 -22.06 21.74 31.36
CA PHE A 396 -21.74 21.35 29.99
C PHE A 396 -22.12 22.40 28.93
N GLN A 397 -22.87 23.44 29.34
CA GLN A 397 -23.25 24.62 28.57
C GLN A 397 -22.38 25.82 28.94
N ASP A 398 -22.03 25.92 30.23
CA ASP A 398 -21.14 26.93 30.80
C ASP A 398 -19.69 26.45 30.77
N CYS A 399 -18.78 27.37 30.41
CA CYS A 399 -17.35 27.17 30.36
C CYS A 399 -16.61 27.48 31.70
N ASP A 400 -17.25 28.11 32.69
CA ASP A 400 -16.79 28.21 34.10
C ASP A 400 -17.95 28.28 35.12
N ASP A 401 -18.73 27.18 35.24
CA ASP A 401 -19.84 26.84 36.19
C ASP A 401 -19.71 27.31 37.65
N GLY A 402 -18.55 27.84 38.07
CA GLY A 402 -18.36 28.49 39.36
C GLY A 402 -18.47 30.02 39.38
N ASN A 403 -18.93 30.67 38.30
CA ASN A 403 -18.80 32.11 38.07
C ASN A 403 -19.93 32.72 37.19
N ASP A 404 -20.93 33.33 37.84
CA ASP A 404 -22.18 33.94 37.30
C ASP A 404 -22.03 35.14 36.32
N GLN A 405 -20.86 35.21 35.67
CA GLN A 405 -20.38 36.24 34.77
C GLN A 405 -19.76 35.66 33.48
N ILE A 406 -19.71 34.33 33.31
CA ILE A 406 -19.28 33.60 32.13
C ILE A 406 -20.42 32.63 31.81
N ASN A 407 -21.09 32.76 30.65
CA ASN A 407 -22.15 31.84 30.20
C ASN A 407 -22.68 32.24 28.80
N PRO A 408 -23.41 31.35 28.08
CA PRO A 408 -23.95 31.62 26.73
C PRO A 408 -24.95 32.78 26.52
N ASP A 409 -25.29 33.59 27.53
CA ASP A 409 -26.14 34.80 27.40
C ASP A 409 -25.36 36.10 27.78
N MET A 410 -24.06 36.00 28.10
CA MET A 410 -23.19 37.12 28.45
C MET A 410 -22.59 37.85 27.22
N PRO A 411 -22.03 39.06 27.39
CA PRO A 411 -21.30 39.76 26.33
C PRO A 411 -19.79 39.86 26.63
N GLU A 412 -18.98 39.63 25.59
CA GLU A 412 -17.50 39.73 25.65
C GLU A 412 -16.95 41.03 26.25
N LEU A 413 -15.87 40.88 27.01
CA LEU A 413 -15.04 41.94 27.57
C LEU A 413 -13.59 41.70 27.15
N LEU A 414 -12.93 42.72 26.57
CA LEU A 414 -11.51 42.69 26.18
C LEU A 414 -10.59 42.51 27.41
N ASP A 415 -10.52 41.29 27.92
CA ASP A 415 -9.66 40.84 29.02
C ASP A 415 -9.04 39.44 28.79
N GLY A 416 -9.40 38.77 27.69
CA GLY A 416 -8.81 37.50 27.26
C GLY A 416 -9.41 36.25 27.91
N ILE A 417 -10.68 36.33 28.31
CA ILE A 417 -11.52 35.21 28.77
C ILE A 417 -12.71 35.10 27.82
N ASP A 418 -13.01 33.90 27.34
CA ASP A 418 -14.27 33.55 26.66
C ASP A 418 -15.42 33.78 27.67
N ASN A 419 -16.22 34.85 27.51
CA ASN A 419 -17.32 35.21 28.41
C ASN A 419 -18.66 34.66 27.93
N ASP A 420 -18.88 34.54 26.62
CA ASP A 420 -20.13 33.99 26.03
C ASP A 420 -20.05 32.51 25.61
N CYS A 421 -18.94 31.84 25.89
CA CYS A 421 -18.68 30.41 25.71
C CYS A 421 -18.85 29.90 24.26
N ASP A 422 -18.63 30.73 23.22
CA ASP A 422 -18.75 30.33 21.79
C ASP A 422 -17.49 29.64 21.19
N GLU A 423 -16.46 29.40 22.01
CA GLU A 423 -15.08 28.97 21.67
C GLU A 423 -14.19 30.06 21.04
N GLN A 424 -14.66 31.32 20.99
CA GLN A 424 -13.84 32.49 20.64
C GLN A 424 -13.46 33.29 21.90
N VAL A 425 -12.72 34.39 21.73
CA VAL A 425 -12.24 35.25 22.83
C VAL A 425 -12.05 36.65 22.28
N ASP A 426 -12.66 37.64 22.94
CA ASP A 426 -12.66 39.06 22.58
C ASP A 426 -13.09 39.33 21.11
N GLU A 427 -13.86 38.45 20.45
CA GLU A 427 -14.11 38.52 19.00
C GLU A 427 -15.08 39.63 18.57
N ASP A 428 -15.97 40.08 19.46
CA ASP A 428 -16.81 41.29 19.29
C ASP A 428 -15.95 42.58 19.19
N PHE A 429 -14.64 42.50 19.53
CA PHE A 429 -13.64 43.57 19.31
C PHE A 429 -12.88 43.44 17.98
N ILE A 430 -13.14 42.43 17.13
CA ILE A 430 -12.43 42.24 15.85
C ILE A 430 -12.62 43.42 14.89
N GLY A 431 -11.52 44.14 14.63
CA GLY A 431 -11.51 45.27 13.71
C GLY A 431 -12.21 46.52 14.26
N LEU A 432 -12.45 46.56 15.58
CA LEU A 432 -12.59 47.81 16.31
C LEU A 432 -11.23 48.49 16.40
N ASP A 433 -11.26 49.82 16.34
CA ASP A 433 -10.13 50.75 16.39
C ASP A 433 -10.69 51.98 17.13
N ARG A 434 -10.39 52.07 18.44
CA ARG A 434 -11.10 52.95 19.37
C ARG A 434 -10.52 54.36 19.45
N ASP A 435 -9.21 54.56 19.27
CA ASP A 435 -8.55 55.87 19.35
C ASP A 435 -8.13 56.45 17.99
N ASN A 436 -8.09 55.62 16.93
CA ASN A 436 -7.90 55.97 15.51
C ASN A 436 -6.43 56.15 15.09
N ASP A 437 -5.49 55.45 15.73
CA ASP A 437 -4.08 55.37 15.34
C ASP A 437 -3.80 54.46 14.11
N GLN A 438 -4.74 53.55 13.78
CA GLN A 438 -4.74 52.50 12.74
C GLN A 438 -4.28 51.08 13.17
N LEU A 439 -4.05 50.85 14.47
CA LEU A 439 -4.02 49.53 15.08
C LEU A 439 -5.46 49.14 15.52
N PRO A 440 -5.89 47.88 15.33
CA PRO A 440 -7.13 47.41 15.94
C PRO A 440 -6.92 47.04 17.41
N ASP A 441 -7.91 47.31 18.28
CA ASP A 441 -7.84 47.10 19.73
C ASP A 441 -7.32 45.72 20.16
N LEU A 442 -7.71 44.69 19.39
CA LEU A 442 -7.36 43.28 19.62
C LEU A 442 -5.87 42.99 19.29
N VAL A 443 -5.31 43.72 18.32
CA VAL A 443 -3.89 43.64 17.96
C VAL A 443 -3.05 44.35 19.01
N GLU A 444 -3.51 45.49 19.49
CA GLU A 444 -2.90 46.22 20.59
C GLU A 444 -2.81 45.36 21.86
N TYR A 445 -3.97 44.90 22.36
CA TYR A 445 -4.06 44.14 23.61
C TYR A 445 -3.23 42.85 23.60
N TYR A 446 -3.26 42.08 22.50
CA TYR A 446 -2.58 40.78 22.43
C TYR A 446 -1.18 40.79 21.80
N THR A 447 -0.85 41.76 20.95
CA THR A 447 0.36 41.70 20.10
C THR A 447 1.35 42.83 20.38
N MET A 448 0.86 44.05 20.62
CA MET A 448 1.72 45.24 20.74
C MET A 448 1.89 45.70 22.19
N ASN A 449 0.96 45.33 23.07
CA ASN A 449 0.93 45.71 24.50
C ASN A 449 0.77 47.24 24.71
N THR A 450 0.12 47.92 23.77
CA THR A 450 -0.33 49.32 23.85
C THR A 450 -1.67 49.45 24.59
N ASP A 451 -2.15 50.67 24.88
CA ASP A 451 -3.46 50.91 25.51
C ASP A 451 -4.53 51.25 24.44
N PRO A 452 -5.54 50.37 24.16
CA PRO A 452 -6.55 50.53 23.09
C PRO A 452 -7.55 51.70 23.20
N LEU A 453 -7.14 52.77 23.87
CA LEU A 453 -7.87 53.98 24.19
C LEU A 453 -6.96 55.23 24.14
N ASN A 454 -5.68 55.08 23.78
CA ASN A 454 -4.63 56.08 23.88
C ASN A 454 -3.53 55.88 22.82
N ASN A 455 -3.68 56.58 21.69
CA ASN A 455 -2.89 56.51 20.45
C ASN A 455 -1.39 56.95 20.52
N ASP A 456 -0.81 57.02 21.72
CA ASP A 456 0.52 57.56 22.07
C ASP A 456 0.87 57.00 23.47
N THR A 457 1.23 55.71 23.53
CA THR A 457 1.24 54.91 24.78
C THR A 457 2.32 55.33 25.77
N ASP A 458 3.53 55.67 25.34
CA ASP A 458 4.61 56.13 26.23
C ASP A 458 4.71 57.65 26.39
N GLY A 459 4.10 58.43 25.48
CA GLY A 459 4.04 59.89 25.54
C GLY A 459 5.21 60.62 24.89
N ASP A 460 5.98 59.94 24.04
CA ASP A 460 6.99 60.53 23.14
C ASP A 460 6.41 61.60 22.19
N GLY A 461 5.24 61.32 21.59
CA GLY A 461 4.58 62.17 20.61
C GLY A 461 4.65 61.69 19.15
N LEU A 462 5.09 60.46 18.91
CA LEU A 462 4.65 59.65 17.77
C LEU A 462 3.22 59.09 18.03
N GLU A 463 2.71 58.25 17.12
CA GLU A 463 1.43 57.53 17.30
C GLU A 463 1.73 56.03 17.17
N ASP A 464 1.24 55.17 18.07
CA ASP A 464 1.68 53.77 18.20
C ASP A 464 1.66 52.99 16.87
N GLY A 465 0.60 53.16 16.08
CA GLY A 465 0.45 52.60 14.74
C GLY A 465 1.34 53.26 13.68
N TYR A 466 1.67 54.55 13.80
CA TYR A 466 2.68 55.19 12.94
C TYR A 466 4.08 54.65 13.23
N GLU A 467 4.39 54.37 14.49
CA GLU A 467 5.62 53.72 14.91
C GLU A 467 5.72 52.32 14.31
N ILE A 468 4.78 51.43 14.61
CA ILE A 468 4.80 50.04 14.13
C ILE A 468 4.75 49.93 12.59
N LEU A 469 4.06 50.84 11.90
CA LEU A 469 3.82 50.72 10.44
C LEU A 469 4.83 51.47 9.55
N GLU A 470 5.44 52.59 10.01
CA GLU A 470 6.31 53.44 9.17
C GLU A 470 7.71 53.71 9.77
N ILE A 471 7.88 53.81 11.10
CA ILE A 471 9.18 54.11 11.75
C ILE A 471 9.94 52.82 12.16
N GLY A 472 9.26 51.96 12.92
CA GLY A 472 9.78 50.72 13.48
C GLY A 472 10.39 50.83 14.88
N SER A 473 10.16 51.93 15.59
CA SER A 473 10.38 52.08 17.04
C SER A 473 9.51 51.11 17.87
N GLU A 474 9.74 51.03 19.18
CA GLU A 474 8.89 50.26 20.12
C GLU A 474 7.94 51.22 20.88
N PRO A 475 6.63 51.29 20.56
CA PRO A 475 5.67 52.32 21.06
C PRO A 475 5.24 52.12 22.53
N THR A 476 6.15 51.58 23.34
CA THR A 476 6.01 51.43 24.79
C THR A 476 7.30 51.84 25.52
N ASP A 477 8.32 52.31 24.79
CA ASP A 477 9.60 52.76 25.31
C ASP A 477 10.07 54.04 24.58
N PHE A 478 9.99 55.15 25.31
CA PHE A 478 10.17 56.55 24.88
C PHE A 478 11.54 56.89 24.22
N ASP A 479 12.48 55.95 24.18
CA ASP A 479 13.88 56.09 23.74
C ASP A 479 14.36 54.70 23.27
N THR A 480 13.94 54.28 22.06
CA THR A 480 14.07 52.88 21.56
C THR A 480 15.53 52.38 21.52
N ASP A 481 16.52 53.27 21.44
CA ASP A 481 17.94 52.88 21.36
C ASP A 481 18.85 53.33 22.53
N ASP A 482 18.25 53.85 23.61
CA ASP A 482 18.88 54.10 24.93
C ASP A 482 19.94 55.25 24.89
N ASP A 483 19.83 56.19 23.95
CA ASP A 483 20.83 57.27 23.72
C ASP A 483 20.52 58.59 24.44
N GLY A 484 19.27 58.82 24.84
CA GLY A 484 18.80 60.02 25.53
C GLY A 484 18.20 61.11 24.64
N LEU A 485 17.96 60.84 23.36
CA LEU A 485 16.88 61.47 22.59
C LEU A 485 15.55 60.74 22.86
N SER A 486 14.48 61.14 22.18
CA SER A 486 13.23 60.37 22.13
C SER A 486 12.86 60.17 20.67
N ASP A 487 12.11 59.13 20.37
CA ASP A 487 11.91 58.68 19.00
C ASP A 487 11.25 59.75 18.12
N GLY A 488 10.28 60.48 18.67
CA GLY A 488 9.63 61.65 18.09
C GLY A 488 10.48 62.92 18.12
N VAL A 489 11.47 63.05 19.01
CA VAL A 489 12.53 64.06 18.88
C VAL A 489 13.39 63.76 17.65
N GLU A 490 13.76 62.51 17.42
CA GLU A 490 14.55 62.13 16.26
C GLU A 490 13.79 62.33 14.95
N VAL A 491 12.62 61.71 14.83
CA VAL A 491 11.78 61.73 13.62
C VAL A 491 11.35 63.15 13.24
N TYR A 492 11.14 64.07 14.21
CA TYR A 492 10.66 65.42 13.92
C TYR A 492 11.67 66.56 14.09
N GLN A 493 12.83 66.38 14.75
CA GLN A 493 13.75 67.49 15.06
C GLN A 493 15.17 67.32 14.49
N THR A 494 15.86 66.20 14.78
CA THR A 494 17.21 65.92 14.23
C THR A 494 17.14 65.32 12.83
N LEU A 495 16.05 64.62 12.50
CA LEU A 495 15.83 63.83 11.28
C LEU A 495 16.76 62.61 11.18
N THR A 496 17.09 62.03 12.32
CA THR A 496 17.86 60.79 12.46
C THR A 496 16.92 59.57 12.54
N ASN A 497 17.30 58.48 13.19
CA ASN A 497 16.58 57.20 13.07
C ASN A 497 16.61 56.44 14.41
N PRO A 498 15.47 56.37 15.13
CA PRO A 498 15.41 56.01 16.56
C PRO A 498 15.52 54.50 16.80
N ARG A 499 16.63 53.95 16.32
CA ARG A 499 17.04 52.54 16.29
C ARG A 499 18.56 52.39 16.09
N ILE A 500 19.29 53.50 15.98
CA ILE A 500 20.71 53.63 15.67
C ILE A 500 21.23 54.88 16.45
N PRO A 501 21.81 54.70 17.64
CA PRO A 501 22.23 55.81 18.51
C PRO A 501 23.09 56.86 17.81
N ASP A 502 22.74 58.13 17.96
CA ASP A 502 23.39 59.29 17.36
C ASP A 502 24.67 59.69 18.13
N LEU A 503 25.67 58.82 18.15
CA LEU A 503 26.84 59.01 19.01
C LEU A 503 27.66 60.30 18.72
N ASP A 504 28.41 60.66 19.75
CA ASP A 504 29.54 61.61 19.82
C ASP A 504 30.77 60.71 19.99
N GLU A 505 31.47 60.37 18.90
CA GLU A 505 32.53 59.32 18.90
C GLU A 505 33.84 59.84 19.51
N ASP A 506 34.17 61.13 19.35
CA ASP A 506 35.40 61.70 19.90
C ASP A 506 35.26 62.34 21.31
N GLY A 507 34.04 62.72 21.70
CA GLY A 507 33.68 63.16 23.06
C GLY A 507 33.78 64.66 23.32
N ASP A 508 33.69 65.51 22.30
CA ASP A 508 33.77 66.98 22.44
C ASP A 508 32.46 67.63 22.92
N GLY A 509 31.31 66.98 22.65
CA GLY A 509 29.97 67.44 23.04
C GLY A 509 29.05 67.90 21.90
N PHE A 510 29.44 67.72 20.64
CA PHE A 510 28.54 67.66 19.48
C PHE A 510 28.27 66.20 19.09
N ARG A 511 27.12 65.90 18.47
CA ARG A 511 26.83 64.60 17.85
C ARG A 511 27.19 64.63 16.36
N TRP A 512 27.41 63.46 15.74
CA TRP A 512 27.84 63.32 14.34
C TRP A 512 27.05 64.14 13.29
N PHE A 513 25.79 64.49 13.56
CA PHE A 513 24.93 65.28 12.67
C PHE A 513 24.99 66.81 12.89
N GLU A 514 25.60 67.28 13.98
CA GLU A 514 25.72 68.71 14.32
C GLU A 514 26.99 69.37 13.75
N GLU A 515 27.93 68.57 13.23
CA GLU A 515 29.29 68.98 12.90
C GLU A 515 29.79 68.39 11.56
N CYS A 516 31.10 68.23 11.36
CA CYS A 516 31.67 67.88 10.04
C CYS A 516 32.81 66.84 10.02
N ASN A 517 33.37 66.46 11.17
CA ASN A 517 34.32 65.35 11.32
C ASN A 517 34.39 64.81 12.78
N ASP A 518 33.36 64.08 13.21
CA ASP A 518 33.17 63.33 14.49
C ASP A 518 34.27 62.27 14.83
N ASP A 519 35.32 62.20 14.01
CA ASP A 519 36.59 61.48 14.26
C ASP A 519 37.69 62.39 14.91
N ASP A 520 37.49 63.72 15.01
CA ASP A 520 38.50 64.70 15.47
C ASP A 520 37.94 65.96 16.18
N SER A 521 37.90 65.88 17.51
CA SER A 521 37.55 66.92 18.53
C SER A 521 38.20 68.31 18.40
N SER A 522 38.97 68.56 17.35
CA SER A 522 39.48 69.88 16.98
C SER A 522 38.76 70.53 15.78
N ILE A 523 37.85 69.79 15.12
CA ILE A 523 37.08 70.20 13.94
C ILE A 523 35.58 70.20 14.30
N ASN A 524 35.03 71.34 14.75
CA ASN A 524 33.65 71.43 15.22
C ASN A 524 33.09 72.87 15.19
N PRO A 525 31.76 73.09 15.28
CA PRO A 525 31.13 74.42 15.21
C PRO A 525 31.58 75.48 16.25
N ASN A 526 32.41 75.13 17.24
CA ASN A 526 33.01 76.04 18.23
C ASN A 526 34.53 76.23 18.08
N ALA A 527 35.17 75.57 17.11
CA ALA A 527 36.62 75.59 16.92
C ALA A 527 37.17 76.97 16.48
N VAL A 528 38.49 77.08 16.35
CA VAL A 528 39.17 78.33 15.97
C VAL A 528 40.20 78.06 14.88
N GLU A 529 39.89 78.55 13.69
CA GLU A 529 40.68 78.47 12.46
C GLU A 529 42.19 78.66 12.65
N GLN A 530 42.94 77.71 12.11
CA GLN A 530 44.39 77.73 11.97
C GLN A 530 44.78 77.98 10.50
N TRP A 531 46.07 78.12 10.19
CA TRP A 531 46.54 78.22 8.80
C TRP A 531 46.99 76.84 8.30
N ASN A 532 46.02 75.95 8.11
CA ASN A 532 46.22 74.52 7.83
C ASN A 532 45.58 74.05 6.51
N GLY A 533 44.66 74.82 5.93
CA GLY A 533 43.89 74.42 4.75
C GLY A 533 42.68 73.51 5.07
N VAL A 534 42.20 73.51 6.31
CA VAL A 534 40.98 72.85 6.79
C VAL A 534 39.94 73.92 7.15
N ASP A 535 38.66 73.55 7.14
CA ASP A 535 37.58 74.32 7.79
C ASP A 535 37.48 73.75 9.21
N ASP A 536 38.25 74.31 10.15
CA ASP A 536 38.30 73.81 11.53
C ASP A 536 36.94 74.03 12.21
N ASN A 537 36.20 75.08 11.84
CA ASN A 537 34.96 75.49 12.51
C ASN A 537 33.65 75.07 11.81
N CYS A 538 33.71 74.15 10.85
CA CYS A 538 32.59 73.60 10.10
C CYS A 538 31.61 74.65 9.50
N ASN A 539 32.14 75.77 8.96
CA ASN A 539 31.32 76.90 8.49
C ASN A 539 31.17 77.02 6.94
N ASP A 540 31.70 76.05 6.20
CA ASP A 540 31.92 76.02 4.73
C ASP A 540 33.07 76.94 4.23
N LEU A 541 33.95 77.45 5.12
CA LEU A 541 35.10 78.33 4.77
C LEU A 541 36.40 77.84 5.40
N ILE A 542 37.51 77.96 4.66
CA ILE A 542 38.84 77.43 5.01
C ILE A 542 39.82 78.58 5.30
N ASP A 543 40.65 78.42 6.34
CA ASP A 543 41.62 79.42 6.83
C ASP A 543 40.98 80.81 7.09
N ASP A 544 39.77 80.82 7.66
CA ASP A 544 38.89 81.98 7.89
C ASP A 544 39.28 82.80 9.15
N GLU A 545 39.08 84.11 9.13
CA GLU A 545 39.58 85.10 10.13
C GLU A 545 41.09 85.03 10.52
N VAL A 546 41.90 84.12 9.96
CA VAL A 546 43.29 83.83 10.37
C VAL A 546 44.26 84.99 10.15
N ASN A 547 45.00 85.36 11.20
CA ASN A 547 46.03 86.41 11.14
C ASN A 547 47.37 85.91 10.55
N ARG A 548 47.40 85.68 9.23
CA ARG A 548 48.55 85.20 8.45
C ARG A 548 49.90 85.91 8.73
N TYR A 549 49.89 87.16 9.20
CA TYR A 549 51.12 87.88 9.58
C TYR A 549 51.87 87.26 10.76
N GLN A 550 51.22 86.49 11.65
CA GLN A 550 51.90 85.94 12.84
C GLN A 550 52.90 84.82 12.49
N TYR A 551 52.65 84.10 11.40
CA TYR A 551 53.50 83.01 10.88
C TYR A 551 54.64 83.52 9.97
N LEU A 552 54.79 84.83 9.78
CA LEU A 552 55.73 85.42 8.81
C LEU A 552 56.76 86.34 9.47
N THR A 553 58.04 86.01 9.29
CA THR A 553 59.17 86.77 9.86
C THR A 553 60.02 87.42 8.77
N PHE A 554 60.18 88.75 8.84
CA PHE A 554 60.84 89.54 7.79
C PHE A 554 62.23 90.05 8.22
N SER A 555 63.22 89.95 7.34
CA SER A 555 64.59 90.43 7.60
C SER A 555 64.68 91.92 7.93
N SER A 556 65.23 92.27 9.10
CA SER A 556 65.41 93.67 9.53
C SER A 556 66.71 94.29 9.02
N LEU A 557 66.66 95.47 8.39
CA LEU A 557 67.85 96.25 8.03
C LEU A 557 68.28 97.18 9.16
N THR A 558 69.56 97.13 9.53
CA THR A 558 70.16 98.02 10.55
C THR A 558 70.70 99.33 9.98
N ASN A 559 70.94 99.39 8.67
CA ASN A 559 71.29 100.61 7.93
C ASN A 559 70.81 100.52 6.48
N ASN A 560 69.94 101.43 6.06
CA ASN A 560 69.40 101.50 4.70
C ASN A 560 70.38 102.09 3.66
N THR A 561 71.69 102.08 3.94
CA THR A 561 72.76 102.43 2.99
C THR A 561 73.85 101.36 3.03
N ILE A 562 73.97 100.62 1.93
CA ILE A 562 74.87 99.45 1.77
C ILE A 562 76.00 99.84 0.81
N ASN A 563 77.23 99.40 1.05
CA ASN A 563 78.34 99.64 0.11
C ASN A 563 78.26 98.63 -1.03
N ALA A 564 77.69 99.06 -2.17
CA ALA A 564 77.46 98.23 -3.35
C ALA A 564 78.74 97.58 -3.91
N THR A 565 79.92 98.09 -3.56
CA THR A 565 81.22 97.58 -4.04
C THR A 565 81.93 96.65 -3.05
N GLN A 566 81.37 96.43 -1.85
CA GLN A 566 82.02 95.63 -0.78
C GLN A 566 81.06 94.74 0.01
N ASP A 567 79.79 95.12 0.12
CA ASP A 567 78.77 94.44 0.92
C ASP A 567 77.75 93.74 0.00
N THR A 568 77.24 92.59 0.44
CA THR A 568 76.04 91.94 -0.15
C THR A 568 74.80 92.42 0.61
N LEU A 569 73.76 92.82 -0.11
CA LEU A 569 72.41 92.89 0.44
C LEU A 569 71.85 91.47 0.52
N SER A 570 71.39 91.05 1.69
CA SER A 570 70.62 89.82 1.88
C SER A 570 69.31 90.16 2.59
N LEU A 571 68.19 89.70 2.05
CA LEU A 571 66.85 89.83 2.62
C LEU A 571 66.16 88.47 2.62
N SER A 572 65.32 88.23 3.62
CA SER A 572 64.68 86.93 3.85
C SER A 572 63.28 87.07 4.42
N VAL A 573 62.45 86.08 4.09
CA VAL A 573 61.23 85.73 4.82
C VAL A 573 61.46 84.36 5.47
N GLY A 574 61.13 84.22 6.75
CA GLY A 574 60.87 82.92 7.37
C GLY A 574 59.37 82.69 7.48
N VAL A 575 58.92 81.49 7.20
CA VAL A 575 57.54 81.03 7.44
C VAL A 575 57.58 80.04 8.60
N ASP A 576 56.66 80.16 9.55
CA ASP A 576 56.61 79.39 10.80
C ASP A 576 55.35 78.49 10.81
N LEU A 577 55.27 77.61 9.81
CA LEU A 577 54.25 76.56 9.65
C LEU A 577 54.93 75.17 9.65
N SER A 578 54.17 74.10 9.90
CA SER A 578 54.64 72.75 9.63
C SER A 578 54.78 72.52 8.11
N GLN A 579 55.49 71.46 7.71
CA GLN A 579 55.65 71.13 6.29
C GLN A 579 54.33 70.70 5.64
N GLU A 580 53.40 70.15 6.44
CA GLU A 580 52.11 69.63 5.99
C GLU A 580 51.13 70.78 5.77
N ASP A 581 50.99 71.67 6.77
CA ASP A 581 50.24 72.92 6.69
C ASP A 581 50.79 73.83 5.57
N TYR A 582 52.11 73.94 5.42
CA TYR A 582 52.73 74.76 4.37
C TYR A 582 52.39 74.26 2.94
N ASP A 583 52.40 72.94 2.73
CA ASP A 583 52.09 72.34 1.44
C ASP A 583 50.57 72.35 1.14
N THR A 584 49.73 72.32 2.18
CA THR A 584 48.26 72.36 2.08
C THR A 584 47.74 73.79 1.86
N ALA A 585 48.26 74.77 2.60
CA ALA A 585 47.95 76.20 2.45
C ALA A 585 48.54 76.87 1.18
N GLY A 586 49.21 76.11 0.29
CA GLY A 586 49.48 76.54 -1.09
C GLY A 586 50.43 77.74 -1.29
N LEU A 587 51.29 78.04 -0.31
CA LEU A 587 52.02 79.32 -0.23
C LEU A 587 52.98 79.63 -1.40
N ALA A 588 52.85 80.83 -1.98
CA ALA A 588 53.67 81.36 -3.07
C ALA A 588 54.36 82.70 -2.73
N VAL A 589 55.64 82.84 -3.11
CA VAL A 589 56.49 83.99 -2.72
C VAL A 589 57.16 84.65 -3.94
N TYR A 590 57.23 85.99 -3.93
CA TYR A 590 57.69 86.80 -5.06
C TYR A 590 58.46 88.06 -4.63
N TRP A 591 59.70 88.25 -5.09
CA TRP A 591 60.50 89.44 -4.82
C TRP A 591 60.59 90.37 -6.02
N TYR A 592 60.45 91.68 -5.80
CA TYR A 592 60.50 92.72 -6.84
C TYR A 592 61.40 93.89 -6.42
N ARG A 593 62.10 94.52 -7.37
CA ARG A 593 62.70 95.86 -7.20
C ARG A 593 62.05 96.84 -8.16
N ASN A 594 61.45 97.92 -7.65
CA ASN A 594 60.74 98.93 -8.45
C ASN A 594 59.85 98.30 -9.55
N GLY A 595 59.13 97.21 -9.22
CA GLY A 595 58.24 96.48 -10.14
C GLY A 595 58.90 95.43 -11.05
N THR A 596 60.22 95.21 -10.99
CA THR A 596 60.92 94.15 -11.75
C THR A 596 61.14 92.93 -10.85
N LEU A 597 60.61 91.76 -11.24
CA LEU A 597 60.78 90.50 -10.49
C LEU A 597 62.27 90.11 -10.38
N LEU A 598 62.67 89.61 -9.21
CA LEU A 598 64.04 89.26 -8.84
C LEU A 598 64.19 87.75 -8.61
N THR A 599 63.36 87.18 -7.74
CA THR A 599 63.35 85.75 -7.36
C THR A 599 61.96 85.35 -6.84
N ARG A 600 61.75 84.04 -6.67
CA ARG A 600 60.55 83.44 -6.02
C ARG A 600 60.89 82.65 -4.75
N ASN A 601 62.15 82.69 -4.32
CA ASN A 601 62.60 82.00 -3.12
C ASN A 601 62.27 82.82 -1.86
N LEU A 602 62.27 82.19 -0.69
CA LEU A 602 62.16 82.88 0.61
C LEU A 602 63.32 83.87 0.87
N THR A 603 64.47 83.70 0.22
CA THR A 603 65.63 84.60 0.29
C THR A 603 65.95 85.30 -1.03
N PHE A 604 66.36 86.56 -0.94
CA PHE A 604 66.88 87.39 -2.03
C PHE A 604 68.24 87.99 -1.63
N GLU A 605 69.27 87.78 -2.46
CA GLU A 605 70.61 88.32 -2.25
C GLU A 605 71.15 89.06 -3.48
N GLU A 606 71.90 90.13 -3.27
CA GLU A 606 72.47 90.94 -4.35
C GLU A 606 73.76 91.68 -3.95
N GLY A 607 74.78 91.62 -4.83
CA GLY A 607 76.08 92.28 -4.66
C GLY A 607 77.10 91.42 -3.87
N PRO A 608 78.33 91.92 -3.68
CA PRO A 608 78.86 93.20 -4.17
C PRO A 608 79.09 93.21 -5.69
N PHE A 609 79.03 94.40 -6.28
CA PHE A 609 79.22 94.68 -7.71
C PHE A 609 80.62 95.22 -8.00
N ASN A 610 81.24 94.77 -9.10
CA ASN A 610 82.61 95.13 -9.45
C ASN A 610 82.67 96.21 -10.55
N CYS A 611 82.68 97.46 -10.13
CA CYS A 611 82.77 98.63 -10.99
C CYS A 611 84.12 98.80 -11.73
N THR A 612 85.09 97.88 -11.55
CA THR A 612 86.31 97.86 -12.40
C THR A 612 86.12 97.10 -13.72
N THR A 613 85.03 96.32 -13.82
CA THR A 613 84.63 95.56 -15.01
C THR A 613 83.36 96.11 -15.64
N THR A 614 83.13 95.81 -16.93
CA THR A 614 81.92 96.27 -17.65
C THR A 614 80.72 95.40 -17.29
N GLU A 615 80.07 95.71 -16.18
CA GLU A 615 78.83 95.04 -15.76
C GLU A 615 77.59 95.55 -16.51
N PHE A 616 76.59 94.66 -16.63
CA PHE A 616 75.31 94.91 -17.26
C PHE A 616 74.18 94.65 -16.25
N GLY A 617 73.00 95.26 -16.47
CA GLY A 617 71.90 95.20 -15.50
C GLY A 617 72.12 96.16 -14.33
N PHE A 618 71.61 95.80 -13.14
CA PHE A 618 71.55 96.72 -12.00
C PHE A 618 72.93 97.12 -11.45
N GLY A 619 73.89 96.19 -11.37
CA GLY A 619 75.28 96.50 -11.03
C GLY A 619 75.88 97.57 -11.96
N GLY A 620 75.64 97.45 -13.26
CA GLY A 620 76.03 98.48 -14.25
C GLY A 620 75.33 99.83 -14.07
N ILE A 621 74.09 99.87 -13.57
CA ILE A 621 73.39 101.13 -13.23
C ILE A 621 74.03 101.79 -12.01
N LEU A 622 74.38 101.02 -10.98
CA LEU A 622 75.06 101.54 -9.79
C LEU A 622 76.48 102.02 -10.14
N CYS A 623 77.27 101.21 -10.83
CA CYS A 623 78.63 101.53 -11.23
C CYS A 623 78.75 102.69 -12.23
N ALA A 624 77.65 103.13 -12.86
CA ALA A 624 77.63 104.36 -13.67
C ALA A 624 77.64 105.65 -12.83
N GLY A 625 77.34 105.57 -11.53
CA GLY A 625 77.43 106.67 -10.57
C GLY A 625 78.64 106.58 -9.65
N ASN A 626 78.81 107.59 -8.78
CA ASN A 626 79.89 107.63 -7.79
C ASN A 626 79.40 108.39 -6.55
N GLY A 627 79.46 107.78 -5.37
CA GLY A 627 78.72 108.19 -4.17
C GLY A 627 77.46 107.35 -3.94
N THR A 628 76.49 107.89 -3.19
CA THR A 628 75.22 107.19 -2.86
C THR A 628 74.17 107.35 -3.97
N ILE A 629 73.53 106.24 -4.35
CA ILE A 629 72.51 106.12 -5.40
C ILE A 629 71.30 105.40 -4.81
N GLY A 630 70.10 105.95 -5.00
CA GLY A 630 68.85 105.39 -4.47
C GLY A 630 67.93 106.46 -3.87
N PRO A 631 66.96 106.06 -3.03
CA PRO A 631 66.68 104.67 -2.66
C PRO A 631 66.08 103.86 -3.82
N TYR A 632 66.16 102.54 -3.71
CA TYR A 632 65.41 101.58 -4.52
C TYR A 632 64.49 100.78 -3.61
N SER A 633 63.22 100.68 -4.00
CA SER A 633 62.22 99.92 -3.28
C SER A 633 62.34 98.45 -3.66
N ILE A 634 62.64 97.60 -2.70
CA ILE A 634 62.61 96.14 -2.83
C ILE A 634 61.45 95.62 -2.01
N LYS A 635 60.59 94.82 -2.61
CA LYS A 635 59.34 94.31 -2.03
C LYS A 635 59.28 92.79 -2.17
N VAL A 636 58.90 92.10 -1.10
CA VAL A 636 58.39 90.73 -1.16
C VAL A 636 56.86 90.75 -1.11
N VAL A 637 56.26 89.85 -1.87
CA VAL A 637 54.83 89.53 -1.86
C VAL A 637 54.70 88.04 -1.56
N ILE A 638 53.80 87.69 -0.66
CA ILE A 638 53.51 86.33 -0.19
C ILE A 638 51.99 86.13 -0.34
N SER A 639 51.54 84.97 -0.81
CA SER A 639 50.11 84.70 -0.99
C SER A 639 49.82 83.20 -0.95
N ASP A 640 48.73 82.82 -0.31
CA ASP A 640 48.03 81.55 -0.55
C ASP A 640 46.98 81.75 -1.66
N GLU A 641 45.93 80.93 -1.72
CA GLU A 641 44.82 81.13 -2.67
C GLU A 641 43.80 82.22 -2.23
N PHE A 642 43.88 82.70 -0.98
CA PHE A 642 42.85 83.53 -0.34
C PHE A 642 43.30 84.99 -0.09
N GLU A 643 44.50 85.22 0.46
CA GLU A 643 45.02 86.53 0.85
C GLU A 643 46.45 86.80 0.33
N THR A 644 46.82 88.08 0.17
CA THR A 644 48.16 88.49 -0.28
C THR A 644 48.82 89.49 0.68
N ILE A 645 49.94 89.12 1.30
CA ILE A 645 50.76 89.94 2.19
C ILE A 645 51.93 90.59 1.44
N GLU A 646 52.21 91.86 1.72
CA GLU A 646 53.34 92.61 1.15
C GLU A 646 54.25 93.23 2.22
N GLN A 647 55.58 93.12 2.05
CA GLN A 647 56.58 93.83 2.87
C GLN A 647 57.66 94.46 1.98
N SER A 648 58.04 95.71 2.28
CA SER A 648 59.00 96.49 1.46
C SER A 648 60.17 97.07 2.27
N TRP A 649 61.30 97.29 1.59
CA TRP A 649 62.53 97.88 2.11
C TRP A 649 63.08 98.92 1.13
N GLU A 650 63.44 100.12 1.62
CA GLU A 650 64.03 101.19 0.81
C GLU A 650 65.56 101.21 0.95
N ILE A 651 66.30 100.93 -0.13
CA ILE A 651 67.73 100.63 -0.07
C ILE A 651 68.54 101.62 -0.89
N ASN A 652 69.50 102.27 -0.22
CA ASN A 652 70.48 103.14 -0.85
C ASN A 652 71.79 102.37 -1.04
N TYR A 653 72.45 102.59 -2.17
CA TYR A 653 73.66 101.89 -2.57
C TYR A 653 74.81 102.90 -2.71
N PHE A 654 75.91 102.72 -1.99
CA PHE A 654 77.11 103.56 -2.07
C PHE A 654 78.18 102.93 -2.96
N VAL A 655 78.75 103.72 -3.87
CA VAL A 655 79.71 103.28 -4.89
C VAL A 655 81.01 104.10 -4.82
N TYR A 656 82.16 103.43 -4.83
CA TYR A 656 83.49 104.05 -4.72
C TYR A 656 84.50 103.48 -5.73
N HIS A 657 85.41 104.33 -6.21
CA HIS A 657 86.41 104.01 -7.24
C HIS A 657 87.86 104.28 -6.77
N PRO A 658 88.70 103.24 -6.53
CA PRO A 658 90.09 103.42 -6.11
C PRO A 658 91.07 103.63 -7.30
N PRO A 659 92.20 104.35 -7.10
CA PRO A 659 93.25 104.54 -8.11
C PRO A 659 94.24 103.36 -8.19
N ILE A 660 94.81 103.11 -9.39
CA ILE A 660 95.58 101.90 -9.73
C ILE A 660 97.09 102.06 -9.47
N ILE A 661 97.70 101.09 -8.77
CA ILE A 661 99.16 100.82 -8.67
C ILE A 661 99.38 99.29 -8.61
N GLU A 662 100.51 98.77 -9.13
CA GLU A 662 100.80 97.33 -9.31
C GLU A 662 101.32 96.56 -8.06
N PRO A 663 101.30 95.19 -8.04
CA PRO A 663 101.11 94.38 -6.82
C PRO A 663 102.22 93.35 -6.46
N ALA A 664 102.06 92.62 -5.33
CA ALA A 664 102.59 91.26 -5.07
C ALA A 664 101.99 90.56 -3.80
N ASP A 665 101.72 89.23 -3.90
CA ASP A 665 101.74 88.07 -2.95
C ASP A 665 101.41 88.21 -1.42
N ASP A 666 100.83 87.26 -0.65
CA ASP A 666 100.21 85.90 -0.76
C ASP A 666 100.02 85.31 0.71
N GLN A 667 99.34 84.14 0.88
CA GLN A 667 99.45 83.10 1.97
C GLN A 667 98.45 82.94 3.18
N SER A 668 97.63 81.85 3.13
CA SER A 668 97.63 80.64 4.04
C SER A 668 96.68 80.40 5.29
N THR A 669 95.85 79.32 5.20
CA THR A 669 95.59 78.15 6.15
C THR A 669 94.61 78.09 7.39
N VAL A 670 93.64 77.12 7.33
CA VAL A 670 93.42 75.88 8.19
C VAL A 670 92.19 75.64 9.14
N ALA A 671 91.59 74.42 9.01
CA ALA A 671 90.70 73.61 9.92
C ALA A 671 89.18 73.93 10.02
N GLN A 672 88.20 73.05 10.36
CA GLN A 672 87.97 71.56 10.45
C GLN A 672 86.42 71.27 10.54
N PHE A 673 85.78 70.08 10.73
CA PHE A 673 86.18 68.73 11.23
C PHE A 673 85.43 67.48 10.63
N VAL A 674 84.32 66.95 11.21
CA VAL A 674 83.85 65.50 11.27
C VAL A 674 82.38 65.46 11.82
N GLU A 675 81.42 64.51 11.70
CA GLU A 675 81.02 63.19 11.04
C GLU A 675 79.47 62.98 11.29
N ALA A 676 78.61 61.98 10.90
CA ALA A 676 78.45 60.77 10.04
C ALA A 676 76.90 60.37 10.06
N LEU A 677 76.23 59.35 9.45
CA LEU A 677 76.49 58.16 8.57
C LEU A 677 75.18 57.74 7.77
N SER A 678 74.91 56.44 7.43
CA SER A 678 73.84 55.88 6.52
C SER A 678 73.35 54.44 6.94
N ASP A 679 72.55 53.54 6.29
CA ASP A 679 71.99 53.16 4.93
C ASP A 679 70.92 51.98 5.11
N ASN A 680 70.11 51.37 4.18
CA ASN A 680 69.36 51.69 2.92
C ASN A 680 68.52 50.48 2.31
N MET A 681 67.69 50.69 1.24
CA MET A 681 67.50 49.86 -0.02
C MET A 681 66.48 48.67 -0.33
N MET A 682 65.67 48.85 -1.42
CA MET A 682 65.52 48.17 -2.78
C MET A 682 65.36 46.62 -3.16
N ILE A 683 64.61 46.30 -4.28
CA ILE A 683 65.06 45.71 -5.63
C ILE A 683 64.39 44.44 -6.36
N LEU A 684 64.27 44.49 -7.73
CA LEU A 684 64.23 43.45 -8.85
C LEU A 684 62.97 42.65 -9.38
N ILE A 685 63.09 41.99 -10.59
CA ILE A 685 62.05 41.40 -11.53
C ILE A 685 62.61 40.36 -12.58
N ILE A 686 61.79 39.60 -13.40
CA ILE A 686 61.97 39.11 -14.85
C ILE A 686 61.34 37.71 -15.33
N ALA A 687 60.71 37.65 -16.55
CA ALA A 687 60.51 36.53 -17.57
C ALA A 687 59.69 35.20 -17.32
N SER A 688 59.33 34.31 -18.30
CA SER A 688 58.84 34.38 -19.73
C SER A 688 58.48 32.98 -20.37
N LEU A 689 57.84 32.96 -21.57
CA LEU A 689 57.79 31.88 -22.62
C LEU A 689 56.74 30.70 -22.57
N ILE A 690 56.70 29.86 -23.63
CA ILE A 690 55.48 29.22 -24.19
C ILE A 690 55.52 27.67 -24.28
N GLY A 691 54.46 27.02 -23.75
CA GLY A 691 53.62 25.97 -24.38
C GLY A 691 54.17 24.61 -24.85
N LEU A 692 53.50 23.51 -24.44
CA LEU A 692 53.59 22.17 -25.07
C LEU A 692 52.34 21.30 -24.80
N ILE A 693 51.87 20.55 -25.82
CA ILE A 693 51.12 19.26 -25.83
C ILE A 693 50.04 19.02 -24.72
N MET A 694 48.71 18.95 -24.98
CA MET A 694 47.90 17.95 -25.75
C MET A 694 47.90 16.49 -25.20
N ILE A 695 46.89 15.71 -25.65
CA ILE A 695 46.78 14.22 -25.63
C ILE A 695 46.04 13.56 -24.43
N LEU A 696 44.86 12.97 -24.76
CA LEU A 696 44.09 11.88 -24.10
C LEU A 696 43.41 12.19 -22.73
N LEU A 697 42.13 11.86 -22.46
CA LEU A 697 40.96 11.36 -23.24
C LEU A 697 39.72 12.13 -22.71
N ALA A 698 38.74 12.65 -23.45
CA ALA A 698 37.96 12.16 -24.60
C ALA A 698 36.82 11.16 -24.25
N VAL A 699 35.59 11.51 -24.71
CA VAL A 699 34.38 10.69 -25.08
C VAL A 699 33.15 10.95 -24.18
N ARG A 700 31.93 11.29 -24.65
CA ARG A 700 31.33 11.46 -26.02
C ARG A 700 30.03 12.33 -25.97
N MET A 701 29.64 12.90 -27.14
CA MET A 701 28.26 13.25 -27.65
C MET A 701 27.25 14.00 -26.73
N ARG A 702 26.60 15.12 -27.13
CA ARG A 702 25.67 15.43 -28.26
C ARG A 702 24.31 14.71 -28.23
N GLN A 703 23.20 15.41 -27.89
CA GLN A 703 22.18 15.90 -28.88
C GLN A 703 21.00 16.73 -28.28
N ASN A 704 20.64 17.79 -29.03
CA ASN A 704 19.36 18.49 -29.26
C ASN A 704 18.08 18.32 -28.37
N LYS A 705 17.65 19.46 -27.78
CA LYS A 705 16.33 20.15 -27.87
C LYS A 705 15.00 19.50 -27.37
N PRO A 706 13.92 20.30 -27.10
CA PRO A 706 12.86 19.96 -26.13
C PRO A 706 11.42 19.83 -26.70
N HIS A 707 10.46 19.34 -25.88
CA HIS A 707 9.17 20.02 -25.53
C HIS A 707 8.24 19.15 -24.64
N GLY A 708 7.61 19.76 -23.61
CA GLY A 708 6.21 19.54 -23.18
C GLY A 708 5.76 18.31 -22.34
N LEU A 709 5.50 18.54 -21.04
CA LEU A 709 4.23 18.32 -20.26
C LEU A 709 3.31 17.08 -20.52
N PRO A 710 2.45 16.66 -19.56
CA PRO A 710 2.65 16.51 -18.09
C PRO A 710 1.96 15.26 -17.45
N SER A 711 2.38 14.80 -16.25
CA SER A 711 1.55 14.03 -15.28
C SER A 711 2.25 13.75 -13.93
N THR A 712 1.50 13.74 -12.82
CA THR A 712 1.85 13.31 -11.44
C THR A 712 1.19 11.94 -11.13
N PRO A 713 1.06 11.39 -9.89
CA PRO A 713 1.65 11.65 -8.54
C PRO A 713 2.40 10.36 -8.05
N PRO A 714 2.34 9.78 -6.81
CA PRO A 714 1.96 10.25 -5.46
C PRO A 714 3.07 10.09 -4.35
N PRO A 715 3.07 9.19 -3.31
CA PRO A 715 3.38 9.63 -1.92
C PRO A 715 4.42 8.68 -1.20
N PRO A 716 4.66 8.63 0.16
CA PRO A 716 3.75 8.85 1.31
C PRO A 716 4.20 9.82 2.45
N GLN A 717 3.19 10.34 3.18
CA GLN A 717 3.16 10.61 4.64
C GLN A 717 4.05 11.73 5.26
N SER A 718 3.63 12.51 6.27
CA SER A 718 2.34 12.57 7.01
C SER A 718 2.17 13.82 7.91
N PHE A 719 0.92 14.13 8.30
CA PHE A 719 0.46 14.89 9.49
C PHE A 719 0.75 16.40 9.61
N GLY A 720 -0.20 17.13 10.23
CA GLY A 720 -0.11 18.53 10.67
C GLY A 720 -1.41 19.32 10.43
N GLN A 721 -2.07 19.80 11.49
CA GLN A 721 -3.29 20.65 11.44
C GLN A 721 -2.98 22.08 10.97
N GLN A 722 -4.01 22.83 10.57
CA GLN A 722 -3.96 24.30 10.47
C GLN A 722 -5.35 24.93 10.60
N MET A 723 -5.49 25.88 11.54
CA MET A 723 -6.58 26.85 11.62
C MET A 723 -6.34 27.99 10.61
N PRO A 724 -7.38 28.73 10.14
CA PRO A 724 -7.22 29.82 9.19
C PRO A 724 -6.82 31.14 9.84
N GLN A 725 -5.96 31.93 9.18
CA GLN A 725 -5.80 33.37 9.45
C GLN A 725 -6.28 34.19 8.25
N TYR A 726 -6.96 35.30 8.53
CA TYR A 726 -7.27 36.33 7.54
C TYR A 726 -6.08 37.30 7.39
N GLN A 727 -5.63 37.52 6.15
CA GLN A 727 -4.60 38.52 5.86
C GLN A 727 -5.22 39.83 5.36
N TYR A 728 -4.91 40.93 6.04
CA TYR A 728 -4.90 42.26 5.40
C TYR A 728 -3.54 42.50 4.71
N GLN A 729 -3.54 43.30 3.64
CA GLN A 729 -2.35 43.52 2.81
C GLN A 729 -1.63 44.79 3.23
N GLN A 730 -0.48 44.67 3.90
CA GLN A 730 0.45 45.81 4.03
C GLN A 730 0.90 46.31 2.64
N ALA A 731 0.97 47.63 2.50
CA ALA A 731 1.58 48.28 1.34
C ALA A 731 3.11 48.21 1.42
N GLN A 732 3.80 48.47 0.30
CA GLN A 732 5.25 48.58 0.30
C GLN A 732 5.67 49.98 0.78
N PRO A 733 6.60 50.10 1.75
CA PRO A 733 7.15 51.40 2.13
C PRO A 733 7.87 52.02 0.92
N LYS A 734 7.80 53.35 0.82
CA LYS A 734 8.56 54.11 -0.19
C LYS A 734 9.87 54.60 0.41
N TYR A 735 10.86 54.83 -0.45
CA TYR A 735 12.11 55.53 -0.14
C TYR A 735 13.23 54.72 0.55
N GLY A 736 13.29 53.41 0.34
CA GLY A 736 14.48 52.59 0.65
C GLY A 736 15.68 52.76 -0.31
N GLU A 737 16.00 53.98 -0.76
CA GLU A 737 17.14 54.26 -1.67
C GLU A 737 17.96 55.51 -1.25
N VAL A 738 18.52 55.48 -0.04
CA VAL A 738 19.71 56.27 0.34
C VAL A 738 20.76 55.29 0.91
N PRO A 739 22.01 55.27 0.42
CA PRO A 739 22.98 54.24 0.83
C PRO A 739 23.88 54.68 2.00
N ALA A 740 23.94 53.86 3.05
CA ALA A 740 25.02 53.89 4.03
C ALA A 740 26.36 53.43 3.42
N ALA A 741 27.47 53.75 4.09
CA ALA A 741 28.83 53.49 3.60
C ALA A 741 29.19 51.97 3.52
N PRO A 742 30.05 51.55 2.57
CA PRO A 742 30.37 50.14 2.38
C PRO A 742 31.45 49.60 3.34
N ASP A 743 31.13 48.54 4.08
CA ASP A 743 32.09 47.72 4.84
C ASP A 743 33.25 47.21 3.96
N LEU A 744 34.48 47.59 4.32
CA LEU A 744 35.71 47.25 3.61
C LEU A 744 36.39 45.94 4.09
N THR A 745 35.88 45.27 5.12
CA THR A 745 36.53 44.09 5.73
C THR A 745 36.45 42.83 4.85
N MET A 746 35.52 42.77 3.90
CA MET A 746 35.13 41.55 3.17
C MET A 746 35.84 41.31 1.82
N LEU A 747 36.89 42.09 1.47
CA LEU A 747 37.54 42.02 0.14
C LEU A 747 39.08 41.80 0.14
N ASP A 748 39.57 40.70 0.73
CA ASP A 748 40.92 40.17 0.44
C ASP A 748 40.88 38.86 -0.41
N ARG A 749 41.86 38.73 -1.31
CA ARG A 749 42.25 37.53 -2.10
C ARG A 749 41.33 37.04 -3.20
N LYS A 750 41.28 37.81 -4.31
CA LYS A 750 41.61 37.15 -5.61
C LYS A 750 42.38 37.94 -6.68
N TRP A 751 43.02 39.04 -6.33
CA TRP A 751 44.19 39.55 -7.07
C TRP A 751 45.34 39.88 -6.10
N LYS A 752 46.56 39.73 -6.62
CA LYS A 752 47.86 40.18 -6.09
C LYS A 752 48.70 40.62 -7.29
#